data_AF-A0A2G2WH04-F1
#
_entry.id   AF-A0A2G2WH04-F1
#
_cell.length_a   1.000
_cell.length_b   1.000
_cell.length_c   1.000
_cell.angle_alpha   90.00
_cell.angle_beta   90.00
_cell.angle_gamma   90.00
#
_symmetry.space_group_name_H-M   'P 1'
#
loop_
_entity.id
_entity.type
_entity.pdbx_description
1 polymer ?
#
loop_
_entity_poly.entity_id
_entity_poly.type
_entity_poly.pdbx_seq_one_letter_code
_entity_poly.pdbx_strand_id
1 'polypeptide(L)'
;MMVCCSSLEGEEERREFEIKPGGGYVEMGSRVMEPDDISMYGKLFRHGENGSSICMSVGKIQSKGSVFFHNESPLDYSVPLLLAQISLASLFILLASTLLKPLGQPTNVTQIFGGLLLGPSFLGRIDGFVELFYPYRSLVMLDAVSLFGYMFYFFLIGVQIDPWILKRVEKKEFIIGVSTVAAALVLSISTSFILLRFKLSVDPLVSDSLPVVATMSSVLGFPVIAHYLTELKMVNSDFGKMALSCSLVSNMFGFVIIAIASLSSQPSGQKFTILQNFTSGIGFIMVVFLCVRPVIIWSTRRNPPGEPLKQSFICMVFVGVLLSGFCSKAFGLHIFFGPLLYGLAIPAGPPLGSALVEKLHFIVSWIFMPIYFVKTGLVTDIFSVKLRNYLVLQSVILIASLGKFLGALISSIYNQVSPRDAVSIGLVANVQGVLELGMFKMMKQNAAIADEAFAVLCISLLTATAIVTPMLKSLYDPHKRYAAHKDRTIQHMKPHSELRVLACIHDQENVPATINLLEALHASNQSHMDITMLHLTEMVGRAHPLLINHKLPLVMNHASEASASKRIINAFKVFEQNFRETVTMHPFTAICPYVMMHDEVCTMALEKRTSLITIPYHKRLIASSINCQKTVYKLGSKNMNEKIMQTTPCSVAVIVDRSLVNTSRPILDAWSLYRVAVFFLGGADDREALALGQRMAEKQNISLTIIRLIQENPTGNYTNNNNTSSSDYDTIEQMMDNEMVGKARSDMAGNYRVKYVEKIIRDGTGTAAVMRSMEDEYELIIVGRRHDTQSPLLLGLSDWVEESEELGSVGDMFALGDSESNSTILVVQQHAD
;
A
#
# COMPACT_ATOMS: atom_id res chain seq x y z
N MET A 1 32.08 32.91 -21.62
CA MET A 1 30.97 32.92 -22.60
C MET A 1 29.72 33.39 -21.86
N MET A 2 29.32 34.65 -22.08
CA MET A 2 28.03 35.17 -21.64
C MET A 2 27.00 34.91 -22.74
N VAL A 3 25.83 34.39 -22.37
CA VAL A 3 24.69 34.17 -23.27
C VAL A 3 23.61 35.17 -22.87
N CYS A 4 23.24 36.10 -23.74
CA CYS A 4 22.16 37.05 -23.50
C CYS A 4 20.87 36.57 -24.14
N CYS A 5 19.78 36.48 -23.37
CA CYS A 5 18.44 36.12 -23.83
C CYS A 5 17.54 37.36 -23.81
N SER A 6 16.86 37.69 -24.91
CA SER A 6 15.92 38.82 -25.02
C SER A 6 14.48 38.36 -25.34
N SER A 7 13.47 39.03 -24.77
CA SER A 7 12.06 38.79 -25.12
C SER A 7 11.70 39.50 -26.43
N LEU A 8 11.40 38.76 -27.49
CA LEU A 8 10.93 39.31 -28.76
C LEU A 8 9.43 39.68 -28.66
N GLU A 9 9.15 40.93 -28.31
CA GLU A 9 7.92 41.62 -28.71
C GLU A 9 8.34 42.96 -29.32
N GLY A 10 8.31 43.06 -30.65
CA GLY A 10 8.66 44.26 -31.42
C GLY A 10 9.31 43.91 -32.75
N GLU A 11 8.66 44.32 -33.84
CA GLU A 11 9.08 44.14 -35.23
C GLU A 11 10.52 44.60 -35.54
N GLU A 12 11.05 44.04 -36.62
CA GLU A 12 12.23 44.45 -37.39
C GLU A 12 12.89 45.79 -37.02
N GLU A 13 14.08 45.73 -36.41
CA GLU A 13 15.11 46.74 -36.69
C GLU A 13 16.51 46.12 -36.53
N ARG A 14 17.10 45.70 -37.66
CA ARG A 14 18.56 45.62 -37.78
C ARG A 14 19.08 47.05 -37.65
N ARG A 15 19.63 47.42 -36.50
CA ARG A 15 20.58 48.54 -36.43
C ARG A 15 21.98 47.98 -36.23
N GLU A 16 22.75 48.06 -37.32
CA GLU A 16 24.20 47.96 -37.30
C GLU A 16 24.75 49.04 -36.36
N PHE A 17 25.45 48.65 -35.30
CA PHE A 17 26.33 49.54 -34.54
C PHE A 17 27.76 49.28 -34.98
N GLU A 18 28.28 50.21 -35.77
CA GLU A 18 29.66 50.27 -36.25
C GLU A 18 30.54 50.95 -35.18
N ILE A 19 31.45 50.21 -34.51
CA ILE A 19 32.53 50.81 -33.69
C ILE A 19 33.85 50.01 -33.79
N LYS A 20 34.87 50.76 -34.27
CA LYS A 20 36.35 50.67 -34.28
C LYS A 20 37.13 49.41 -33.84
N PRO A 21 38.30 49.14 -34.48
CA PRO A 21 39.04 47.88 -34.37
C PRO A 21 40.01 47.88 -33.18
N GLY A 22 39.94 46.84 -32.33
CA GLY A 22 40.94 46.59 -31.29
C GLY A 22 40.38 45.96 -30.02
N GLY A 23 39.97 44.69 -30.08
CA GLY A 23 39.55 43.92 -28.90
C GLY A 23 39.01 42.55 -29.31
N GLY A 24 39.57 41.48 -28.76
CA GLY A 24 39.34 40.10 -29.19
C GLY A 24 37.86 39.68 -29.22
N TYR A 25 37.54 38.87 -30.22
CA TYR A 25 36.23 38.28 -30.45
C TYR A 25 35.69 37.54 -29.20
N VAL A 26 34.53 37.97 -28.70
CA VAL A 26 33.62 37.12 -27.91
C VAL A 26 32.34 36.99 -28.73
N GLU A 27 32.18 35.90 -29.45
CA GLU A 27 30.89 35.55 -30.05
C GLU A 27 29.84 35.38 -28.93
N MET A 28 28.95 36.36 -28.80
CA MET A 28 27.70 36.19 -28.05
C MET A 28 26.75 35.35 -28.89
N GLY A 29 26.80 34.02 -28.72
CA GLY A 29 25.75 33.16 -29.24
C GLY A 29 24.47 33.39 -28.45
N SER A 30 23.45 34.01 -29.06
CA SER A 30 22.09 33.94 -28.53
C SER A 30 21.53 32.55 -28.85
N ARG A 31 21.06 31.83 -27.83
CA ARG A 31 20.19 30.68 -28.03
C ARG A 31 18.82 31.07 -27.50
N VAL A 32 17.81 30.89 -28.35
CA VAL A 32 16.40 31.06 -28.01
C VAL A 32 16.04 29.99 -26.98
N MET A 33 15.87 30.38 -25.73
CA MET A 33 15.14 29.60 -24.74
C MET A 33 13.64 29.71 -25.07
N GLU A 34 12.82 28.70 -24.78
CA GLU A 34 11.37 28.82 -25.02
C GLU A 34 10.84 30.09 -24.32
N PRO A 35 10.11 30.98 -25.04
CA PRO A 35 9.68 32.29 -24.53
C PRO A 35 8.85 32.18 -23.24
N ASP A 36 8.21 31.03 -23.03
CA ASP A 36 7.37 30.73 -21.87
C ASP A 36 8.17 30.57 -20.56
N ASP A 37 9.39 30.04 -20.61
CA ASP A 37 10.25 29.92 -19.42
C ASP A 37 10.88 31.27 -19.04
N ILE A 38 11.19 32.13 -20.03
CA ILE A 38 11.69 33.49 -19.78
C ILE A 38 10.59 34.35 -19.13
N SER A 39 9.33 34.24 -19.58
CA SER A 39 8.20 34.98 -18.99
C SER A 39 7.84 34.49 -17.58
N MET A 40 7.90 33.17 -17.36
CA MET A 40 7.62 32.54 -16.06
C MET A 40 8.66 32.92 -14.99
N TYR A 41 9.95 32.92 -15.34
CA TYR A 41 11.02 33.24 -14.41
C TYR A 41 11.38 34.74 -14.36
N GLY A 42 11.15 35.50 -15.43
CA GLY A 42 11.43 36.94 -15.49
C GLY A 42 10.58 37.76 -14.52
N LYS A 43 9.39 37.29 -14.14
CA LYS A 43 8.54 37.93 -13.11
C LYS A 43 9.10 37.78 -11.69
N LEU A 44 9.81 36.69 -11.40
CA LEU A 44 10.38 36.38 -10.07
C LEU A 44 11.53 37.33 -9.68
N PHE A 45 12.21 37.93 -10.66
CA PHE A 45 13.39 38.79 -10.46
C PHE A 45 13.17 40.26 -10.83
N ARG A 46 11.93 40.67 -11.16
CA ARG A 46 11.63 42.07 -11.55
C ARG A 46 11.32 42.95 -10.34
N HIS A 47 12.37 43.51 -9.75
CA HIS A 47 12.30 44.77 -9.00
C HIS A 47 13.20 45.81 -9.69
N GLY A 48 12.60 46.69 -10.50
CA GLY A 48 13.15 48.04 -10.67
C GLY A 48 13.63 48.52 -12.06
N GLU A 49 14.04 47.70 -13.02
CA GLU A 49 14.66 48.26 -14.25
C GLU A 49 14.20 47.66 -15.60
N ASN A 50 14.02 48.56 -16.58
CA ASN A 50 13.63 48.32 -17.99
C ASN A 50 14.78 47.68 -18.81
N GLY A 51 15.22 46.47 -18.44
CA GLY A 51 16.14 45.66 -19.24
C GLY A 51 15.43 44.53 -19.97
N SER A 52 15.49 44.51 -21.30
CA SER A 52 14.89 43.47 -22.17
C SER A 52 15.82 42.28 -22.43
N SER A 53 16.97 42.18 -21.75
CA SER A 53 17.93 41.09 -21.92
C SER A 53 18.55 40.60 -20.61
N ILE A 54 18.66 39.28 -20.44
CA ILE A 54 19.33 38.63 -19.30
C ILE A 54 20.58 37.92 -19.82
N CYS A 55 21.76 38.31 -19.34
CA CYS A 55 23.03 37.70 -19.74
C CYS A 55 23.54 36.71 -18.68
N MET A 56 23.74 35.44 -19.05
CA MET A 56 24.19 34.36 -18.17
C MET A 56 25.59 33.86 -18.55
N SER A 57 26.49 33.70 -17.58
CA SER A 57 27.81 33.09 -17.78
C SER A 57 27.72 31.56 -17.65
N VAL A 58 28.01 30.84 -18.74
CA VAL A 58 27.88 29.37 -18.83
C VAL A 58 29.16 28.65 -18.34
N GLY A 59 30.18 29.37 -17.86
CA GLY A 59 31.53 28.84 -17.63
C GLY A 59 31.82 28.17 -16.28
N LYS A 60 30.94 28.24 -15.27
CA LYS A 60 31.22 27.76 -13.90
C LYS A 60 30.42 26.49 -13.55
N ILE A 61 30.82 25.34 -14.10
CA ILE A 61 30.11 24.06 -13.89
C ILE A 61 30.60 23.34 -12.63
N GLN A 62 31.91 23.16 -12.46
CA GLN A 62 32.53 22.51 -11.31
C GLN A 62 33.42 23.48 -10.53
N SER A 63 33.30 23.47 -9.20
CA SER A 63 34.19 24.22 -8.32
C SER A 63 35.55 23.51 -8.21
N LYS A 64 36.64 24.28 -8.18
CA LYS A 64 37.99 23.75 -7.89
C LYS A 64 38.22 23.42 -6.41
N GLY A 65 37.20 23.56 -5.55
CA GLY A 65 37.14 22.89 -4.26
C GLY A 65 37.86 23.57 -3.10
N SER A 66 37.88 24.91 -3.00
CA SER A 66 38.41 25.57 -1.79
C SER A 66 37.61 26.77 -1.32
N VAL A 67 36.54 26.53 -0.57
CA VAL A 67 35.79 27.57 0.15
C VAL A 67 36.68 28.31 1.15
N PHE A 68 37.58 27.57 1.81
CA PHE A 68 38.47 28.11 2.85
C PHE A 68 39.72 28.84 2.31
N PHE A 69 40.14 28.62 1.05
CA PHE A 69 41.41 29.17 0.53
C PHE A 69 41.24 30.20 -0.59
N HIS A 70 40.13 30.21 -1.34
CA HIS A 70 39.98 31.09 -2.52
C HIS A 70 38.81 32.08 -2.41
N ASN A 71 38.09 32.15 -1.27
CA ASN A 71 36.94 33.05 -1.06
C ASN A 71 35.84 32.95 -2.14
N GLU A 72 35.81 31.85 -2.90
CA GLU A 72 34.77 31.57 -3.90
C GLU A 72 33.65 30.78 -3.24
N SER A 73 32.42 31.29 -3.32
CA SER A 73 31.27 30.58 -2.78
C SER A 73 30.97 29.36 -3.67
N PRO A 74 30.72 28.17 -3.10
CA PRO A 74 30.41 26.98 -3.89
C PRO A 74 29.07 27.13 -4.63
N LEU A 75 28.18 28.01 -4.14
CA LEU A 75 26.89 28.35 -4.74
C LEU A 75 27.06 29.09 -6.09
N ASP A 76 28.21 29.72 -6.31
CA ASP A 76 28.57 30.31 -7.61
C ASP A 76 28.88 29.26 -8.68
N TYR A 77 28.81 27.95 -8.39
CA TYR A 77 28.98 26.86 -9.35
C TYR A 77 27.69 26.03 -9.53
N SER A 78 27.37 25.62 -10.77
CA SER A 78 26.03 25.07 -11.07
C SER A 78 25.77 23.72 -10.41
N VAL A 79 26.80 22.85 -10.34
CA VAL A 79 26.65 21.52 -9.73
C VAL A 79 26.51 21.59 -8.20
N PRO A 80 27.40 22.25 -7.44
CA PRO A 80 27.22 22.36 -5.98
C PRO A 80 25.92 23.06 -5.58
N LEU A 81 25.48 24.06 -6.35
CA LEU A 81 24.19 24.70 -6.16
C LEU A 81 23.03 23.73 -6.37
N LEU A 82 23.07 22.89 -7.41
CA LEU A 82 22.07 21.85 -7.62
C LEU A 82 22.05 20.84 -6.46
N LEU A 83 23.21 20.40 -5.96
CA LEU A 83 23.27 19.52 -4.79
C LEU A 83 22.64 20.20 -3.55
N ALA A 84 22.94 21.48 -3.33
CA ALA A 84 22.33 22.26 -2.25
C ALA A 84 20.81 22.34 -2.42
N GLN A 85 20.30 22.64 -3.62
CA GLN A 85 18.86 22.68 -3.92
C GLN A 85 18.18 21.33 -3.68
N ILE A 86 18.79 20.22 -4.10
CA ILE A 86 18.25 18.87 -3.88
C ILE A 86 18.19 18.54 -2.38
N SER A 87 19.25 18.88 -1.65
CA SER A 87 19.31 18.66 -0.20
C SER A 87 18.26 19.48 0.55
N LEU A 88 18.09 20.75 0.18
CA LEU A 88 17.11 21.67 0.75
C LEU A 88 15.68 21.20 0.45
N ALA A 89 15.39 20.86 -0.80
CA ALA A 89 14.10 20.34 -1.23
C ALA A 89 13.69 19.09 -0.46
N SER A 90 14.62 18.13 -0.35
CA SER A 90 14.37 16.86 0.35
C SER A 90 14.17 17.06 1.85
N LEU A 91 14.95 17.95 2.49
CA LEU A 91 14.84 18.26 3.91
C LEU A 91 13.49 18.89 4.26
N PHE A 92 13.05 19.90 3.49
CA PHE A 92 11.77 20.56 3.73
C PHE A 92 10.58 19.65 3.49
N ILE A 93 10.64 18.79 2.48
CA ILE A 93 9.61 17.80 2.23
C ILE A 93 9.57 16.75 3.33
N LEU A 94 10.72 16.32 3.86
CA LEU A 94 10.78 15.43 5.01
C LEU A 94 10.15 16.10 6.24
N LEU A 95 10.48 17.37 6.50
CA LEU A 95 9.89 18.15 7.58
C LEU A 95 8.35 18.26 7.43
N ALA A 96 7.87 18.61 6.24
CA ALA A 96 6.44 18.65 5.92
C ALA A 96 5.76 17.29 6.13
N SER A 97 6.41 16.20 5.70
CA SER A 97 5.92 14.84 5.89
C SER A 97 5.83 14.49 7.39
N THR A 98 6.82 14.85 8.19
CA THR A 98 6.78 14.62 9.65
C THR A 98 5.68 15.43 10.34
N LEU A 99 5.45 16.67 9.91
CA LEU A 99 4.41 17.55 10.45
C LEU A 99 2.99 17.07 10.10
N LEU A 100 2.80 16.56 8.88
CA LEU A 100 1.49 16.09 8.39
C LEU A 100 1.23 14.60 8.66
N LYS A 101 2.23 13.85 9.16
CA LYS A 101 2.10 12.45 9.58
C LYS A 101 0.92 12.19 10.53
N PRO A 102 0.66 12.99 11.60
CA PRO A 102 -0.48 12.75 12.48
C PRO A 102 -1.84 12.91 11.77
N LEU A 103 -1.91 13.71 10.71
CA LEU A 103 -3.13 13.87 9.90
C LEU A 103 -3.33 12.72 8.91
N GLY A 104 -2.35 11.82 8.77
CA GLY A 104 -2.41 10.66 7.89
C GLY A 104 -2.56 11.04 6.42
N GLN A 105 -2.00 12.17 6.00
CA GLN A 105 -2.07 12.68 4.62
C GLN A 105 -1.21 11.82 3.67
N PRO A 106 -1.60 11.68 2.39
CA PRO A 106 -0.79 10.99 1.40
C PRO A 106 0.49 11.75 1.08
N THR A 107 1.53 11.02 0.67
CA THR A 107 2.88 11.52 0.40
C THR A 107 2.83 12.64 -0.64
N ASN A 108 2.05 12.48 -1.70
CA ASN A 108 1.88 13.50 -2.75
C ASN A 108 1.45 14.87 -2.18
N VAL A 109 0.51 14.91 -1.22
CA VAL A 109 0.06 16.16 -0.60
C VAL A 109 1.19 16.80 0.22
N THR A 110 1.91 16.00 1.01
CA THR A 110 3.04 16.50 1.82
C THR A 110 4.17 17.05 0.94
N GLN A 111 4.41 16.44 -0.22
CA GLN A 111 5.44 16.86 -1.16
C GLN A 111 5.07 18.16 -1.90
N ILE A 112 3.82 18.28 -2.37
CA ILE A 112 3.32 19.52 -2.98
C ILE A 112 3.34 20.67 -1.95
N PHE A 113 2.89 20.41 -0.73
CA PHE A 113 2.92 21.40 0.36
C PHE A 113 4.35 21.83 0.70
N GLY A 114 5.29 20.87 0.81
CA GLY A 114 6.71 21.17 1.03
C GLY A 114 7.33 22.00 -0.10
N GLY A 115 6.97 21.73 -1.36
CA GLY A 115 7.38 22.56 -2.50
C GLY A 115 6.83 23.99 -2.44
N LEU A 116 5.57 24.15 -2.02
CA LEU A 116 4.93 25.45 -1.85
C LEU A 116 5.56 26.29 -0.72
N LEU A 117 6.00 25.64 0.37
CA LEU A 117 6.73 26.30 1.46
C LEU A 117 8.09 26.87 1.02
N LEU A 118 8.76 26.20 0.08
CA LEU A 118 10.02 26.69 -0.51
C LEU A 118 9.81 27.77 -1.58
N GLY A 119 8.58 27.96 -2.04
CA GLY A 119 8.20 28.97 -3.03
C GLY A 119 8.07 30.40 -2.47
N PRO A 120 7.69 31.38 -3.31
CA PRO A 120 7.43 32.77 -2.92
C PRO A 120 6.23 32.93 -1.97
N SER A 121 5.47 31.86 -1.76
CA SER A 121 4.38 31.82 -0.79
C SER A 121 4.87 31.79 0.67
N PHE A 122 6.13 31.40 0.93
CA PHE A 122 6.65 31.38 2.31
C PHE A 122 8.15 31.74 2.38
N LEU A 123 9.08 30.80 2.19
CA LEU A 123 10.53 31.08 2.29
C LEU A 123 11.03 32.03 1.20
N GLY A 124 10.43 32.00 0.02
CA GLY A 124 10.80 32.89 -1.09
C GLY A 124 10.51 34.37 -0.85
N ARG A 125 9.89 34.74 0.28
CA ARG A 125 9.68 36.13 0.72
C ARG A 125 10.85 36.71 1.50
N ILE A 126 11.73 35.85 1.99
CA ILE A 126 12.93 36.30 2.71
C ILE A 126 13.86 36.92 1.67
N ASP A 127 14.16 38.20 1.85
CA ASP A 127 15.02 38.96 0.94
C ASP A 127 16.36 38.22 0.72
N GLY A 128 16.74 38.03 -0.54
CA GLY A 128 17.96 37.33 -0.93
C GLY A 128 17.90 35.80 -0.94
N PHE A 129 16.85 35.14 -0.41
CA PHE A 129 16.76 33.67 -0.40
C PHE A 129 16.66 33.09 -1.81
N VAL A 130 15.74 33.62 -2.63
CA VAL A 130 15.52 33.17 -4.01
C VAL A 130 16.73 33.45 -4.88
N GLU A 131 17.37 34.62 -4.70
CA GLU A 131 18.56 35.00 -5.46
C GLU A 131 19.77 34.11 -5.13
N LEU A 132 19.93 33.74 -3.85
CA LEU A 132 21.03 32.90 -3.38
C LEU A 132 20.86 31.42 -3.81
N PHE A 133 19.68 30.84 -3.60
CA PHE A 133 19.46 29.40 -3.82
C PHE A 133 18.86 29.07 -5.18
N TYR A 134 18.13 29.97 -5.83
CA TYR A 134 17.43 29.72 -7.09
C TYR A 134 17.73 30.78 -8.18
N PRO A 135 19.00 31.12 -8.44
CA PRO A 135 19.33 32.07 -9.52
C PRO A 135 18.92 31.52 -10.89
N TYR A 136 18.60 32.41 -11.83
CA TYR A 136 18.11 32.05 -13.17
C TYR A 136 18.91 30.94 -13.88
N ARG A 137 20.25 30.93 -13.75
CA ARG A 137 21.08 29.91 -14.40
C ARG A 137 20.81 28.48 -13.91
N SER A 138 20.44 28.31 -12.63
CA SER A 138 20.24 26.99 -12.03
C SER A 138 18.87 26.43 -12.36
N LEU A 139 17.91 27.30 -12.71
CA LEU A 139 16.54 26.90 -13.08
C LEU A 139 16.51 25.99 -14.31
N VAL A 140 17.41 26.19 -15.28
CA VAL A 140 17.54 25.31 -16.45
C VAL A 140 17.95 23.88 -16.06
N MET A 141 18.95 23.75 -15.18
CA MET A 141 19.38 22.44 -14.67
C MET A 141 18.34 21.82 -13.77
N LEU A 142 17.72 22.63 -12.89
CA LEU A 142 16.62 22.23 -12.02
C LEU A 142 15.46 21.67 -12.84
N ASP A 143 15.12 22.33 -13.95
CA ASP A 143 14.06 21.88 -14.83
C ASP A 143 14.36 20.54 -15.48
N ALA A 144 15.56 20.41 -16.08
CA ALA A 144 15.99 19.17 -16.70
C ALA A 144 15.92 18.00 -15.70
N VAL A 145 16.46 18.16 -14.49
CA VAL A 145 16.43 17.12 -13.46
C VAL A 145 15.00 16.86 -12.96
N SER A 146 14.17 17.90 -12.84
CA SER A 146 12.76 17.75 -12.46
C SER A 146 11.97 16.93 -13.47
N LEU A 147 12.24 17.11 -14.77
CA LEU A 147 11.61 16.35 -15.86
C LEU A 147 12.04 14.89 -15.83
N PHE A 148 13.33 14.60 -15.58
CA PHE A 148 13.81 13.23 -15.37
C PHE A 148 13.09 12.57 -14.20
N GLY A 149 12.99 13.25 -13.05
CA GLY A 149 12.25 12.75 -11.88
C GLY A 149 10.79 12.43 -12.20
N TYR A 150 10.12 13.37 -12.86
CA TYR A 150 8.72 13.23 -13.28
C TYR A 150 8.51 12.05 -14.23
N MET A 151 9.41 11.86 -15.20
CA MET A 151 9.38 10.71 -16.12
C MET A 151 9.51 9.37 -15.38
N PHE A 152 10.49 9.24 -14.48
CA PHE A 152 10.68 8.00 -13.71
C PHE A 152 9.53 7.74 -12.74
N TYR A 153 8.91 8.78 -12.19
CA TYR A 153 7.74 8.64 -11.33
C TYR A 153 6.54 8.06 -12.09
N PHE A 154 6.21 8.60 -13.26
CA PHE A 154 5.13 8.06 -14.10
C PHE A 154 5.44 6.67 -14.65
N PHE A 155 6.71 6.36 -14.91
CA PHE A 155 7.14 5.01 -15.21
C PHE A 155 6.83 4.03 -14.07
N LEU A 156 7.20 4.38 -12.83
CA LEU A 156 6.92 3.55 -11.66
C LEU A 156 5.42 3.35 -11.43
N ILE A 157 4.62 4.41 -11.60
CA ILE A 157 3.15 4.29 -11.56
C ILE A 157 2.66 3.33 -12.64
N GLY A 158 3.19 3.43 -13.87
CA GLY A 158 2.84 2.53 -14.97
C GLY A 158 3.15 1.06 -14.65
N VAL A 159 4.31 0.77 -14.05
CA VAL A 159 4.72 -0.59 -13.64
C VAL A 159 3.80 -1.16 -12.56
N GLN A 160 3.28 -0.31 -11.67
CA GLN A 160 2.40 -0.71 -10.58
C GLN A 160 0.98 -1.08 -11.06
N ILE A 161 0.53 -0.49 -12.17
CA ILE A 161 -0.81 -0.68 -12.73
C ILE A 161 -0.89 -1.97 -13.54
N ASP A 162 -1.90 -2.79 -13.27
CA ASP A 162 -2.20 -3.96 -14.10
C ASP A 162 -3.12 -3.58 -15.28
N PRO A 163 -2.67 -3.68 -16.55
CA PRO A 163 -3.50 -3.36 -17.71
C PRO A 163 -4.70 -4.32 -17.88
N TRP A 164 -4.73 -5.48 -17.22
CA TRP A 164 -5.84 -6.42 -17.29
C TRP A 164 -7.11 -5.95 -16.57
N ILE A 165 -7.03 -4.91 -15.73
CA ILE A 165 -8.19 -4.26 -15.10
C ILE A 165 -9.23 -3.85 -16.15
N LEU A 166 -8.78 -3.39 -17.33
CA LEU A 166 -9.67 -2.95 -18.41
C LEU A 166 -10.62 -4.05 -18.91
N LYS A 167 -10.20 -5.33 -18.85
CA LYS A 167 -11.06 -6.46 -19.28
C LYS A 167 -12.09 -6.87 -18.23
N ARG A 168 -11.94 -6.42 -16.98
CA ARG A 168 -12.82 -6.77 -15.86
C ARG A 168 -13.88 -5.71 -15.58
N VAL A 169 -13.91 -4.62 -16.35
CA VAL A 169 -14.86 -3.53 -16.17
C VAL A 169 -16.27 -4.02 -16.48
N GLU A 170 -17.15 -3.95 -15.48
CA GLU A 170 -18.57 -4.27 -15.58
C GLU A 170 -19.39 -3.05 -16.05
N LYS A 171 -20.61 -3.32 -16.52
CA LYS A 171 -21.54 -2.28 -17.01
C LYS A 171 -21.81 -1.20 -15.96
N LYS A 172 -21.93 -1.58 -14.69
CA LYS A 172 -22.17 -0.64 -13.57
C LYS A 172 -21.01 0.36 -13.39
N GLU A 173 -19.76 -0.11 -13.49
CA GLU A 173 -18.55 0.70 -13.35
C GLU A 173 -18.40 1.67 -14.52
N PHE A 174 -18.76 1.21 -15.72
CA PHE A 174 -18.79 2.05 -16.89
C PHE A 174 -19.78 3.22 -16.74
N ILE A 175 -21.00 2.94 -16.28
CA ILE A 175 -22.04 3.96 -16.07
C ILE A 175 -21.57 5.00 -15.04
N ILE A 176 -21.03 4.54 -13.90
CA ILE A 176 -20.54 5.42 -12.83
C ILE A 176 -19.36 6.26 -13.30
N GLY A 177 -18.41 5.68 -14.03
CA GLY A 177 -17.24 6.40 -14.55
C GLY A 177 -17.61 7.53 -15.52
N VAL A 178 -18.51 7.25 -16.47
CA VAL A 178 -18.98 8.25 -17.45
C VAL A 178 -19.81 9.33 -16.77
N SER A 179 -20.75 8.96 -15.91
CA SER A 179 -21.64 9.92 -15.26
C SER A 179 -20.91 10.87 -14.32
N THR A 180 -19.85 10.40 -13.64
CA THR A 180 -19.01 11.23 -12.74
C THR A 180 -18.39 12.40 -13.50
N VAL A 181 -17.79 12.14 -14.67
CA VAL A 181 -17.16 13.17 -15.50
C VAL A 181 -18.21 14.02 -16.20
N ALA A 182 -19.26 13.41 -16.75
CA ALA A 182 -20.32 14.13 -17.45
C ALA A 182 -21.06 15.10 -16.54
N ALA A 183 -21.42 14.68 -15.32
CA ALA A 183 -22.07 15.55 -14.34
C ALA A 183 -21.18 16.72 -13.92
N ALA A 184 -19.90 16.46 -13.63
CA ALA A 184 -18.92 17.49 -13.30
C ALA A 184 -18.75 18.50 -14.43
N LEU A 185 -18.67 18.03 -15.67
CA LEU A 185 -18.49 18.87 -16.86
C LEU A 185 -19.72 19.75 -17.12
N VAL A 186 -20.92 19.18 -17.10
CA VAL A 186 -22.16 19.94 -17.33
C VAL A 186 -22.33 21.01 -16.27
N LEU A 187 -22.11 20.68 -14.99
CA LEU A 187 -22.26 21.65 -13.90
C LEU A 187 -21.19 22.74 -13.96
N SER A 188 -19.91 22.39 -14.10
CA SER A 188 -18.81 23.36 -14.09
C SER A 188 -18.83 24.30 -15.30
N ILE A 189 -19.12 23.79 -16.50
CA ILE A 189 -19.25 24.62 -17.71
C ILE A 189 -20.47 25.53 -17.61
N SER A 190 -21.61 25.02 -17.13
CA SER A 190 -22.81 25.84 -16.93
C SER A 190 -22.53 27.00 -15.97
N THR A 191 -21.86 26.73 -14.84
CA THR A 191 -21.45 27.76 -13.90
C THR A 191 -20.49 28.77 -14.53
N SER A 192 -19.51 28.32 -15.30
CA SER A 192 -18.58 29.21 -16.00
C SER A 192 -19.33 30.16 -16.96
N PHE A 193 -20.26 29.64 -17.77
CA PHE A 193 -21.09 30.48 -18.64
C PHE A 193 -21.99 31.45 -17.88
N ILE A 194 -22.59 31.02 -16.77
CA ILE A 194 -23.41 31.87 -15.91
C ILE A 194 -22.59 33.03 -15.35
N LEU A 195 -21.39 32.75 -14.81
CA LEU A 195 -20.49 33.77 -14.26
C LEU A 195 -20.04 34.77 -15.33
N LEU A 196 -19.73 34.30 -16.54
CA LEU A 196 -19.39 35.16 -17.68
C LEU A 196 -20.58 36.05 -18.10
N ARG A 197 -21.81 35.54 -18.06
CA ARG A 197 -23.03 36.30 -18.38
C ARG A 197 -23.33 37.40 -17.39
N PHE A 198 -23.08 37.17 -16.09
CA PHE A 198 -23.32 38.17 -15.05
C PHE A 198 -22.28 39.31 -15.01
N LYS A 199 -21.28 39.31 -15.91
CA LYS A 199 -20.25 40.36 -16.02
C LYS A 199 -19.71 40.80 -14.65
N LEU A 200 -19.39 39.84 -13.78
CA LEU A 200 -18.61 40.18 -12.59
C LEU A 200 -17.33 40.84 -13.11
N SER A 201 -17.06 42.09 -12.71
CA SER A 201 -15.80 42.86 -12.87
C SER A 201 -14.50 42.13 -12.43
N VAL A 202 -14.26 40.96 -13.00
CA VAL A 202 -13.08 40.11 -12.87
C VAL A 202 -12.11 40.53 -13.98
N ASP A 203 -10.82 40.34 -13.75
CA ASP A 203 -9.81 40.64 -14.77
C ASP A 203 -10.08 39.81 -16.05
N PRO A 204 -9.92 40.39 -17.25
CA PRO A 204 -10.29 39.72 -18.51
C PRO A 204 -9.51 38.41 -18.73
N LEU A 205 -8.22 38.40 -18.37
CA LEU A 205 -7.36 37.21 -18.41
C LEU A 205 -7.89 36.04 -17.55
N VAL A 206 -8.53 36.35 -16.42
CA VAL A 206 -9.11 35.33 -15.54
C VAL A 206 -10.44 34.84 -16.11
N SER A 207 -11.23 35.73 -16.72
CA SER A 207 -12.49 35.38 -17.37
C SER A 207 -12.30 34.41 -18.54
N ASP A 208 -11.27 34.63 -19.36
CA ASP A 208 -10.93 33.74 -20.48
C ASP A 208 -10.47 32.35 -20.01
N SER A 209 -9.89 32.26 -18.80
CA SER A 209 -9.46 30.99 -18.21
C SER A 209 -10.61 30.14 -17.64
N LEU A 210 -11.79 30.72 -17.36
CA LEU A 210 -12.87 30.02 -16.64
C LEU A 210 -13.38 28.74 -17.35
N PRO A 211 -13.65 28.72 -18.67
CA PRO A 211 -14.13 27.51 -19.35
C PRO A 211 -13.06 26.40 -19.37
N VAL A 212 -11.79 26.80 -19.47
CA VAL A 212 -10.65 25.89 -19.44
C VAL A 212 -10.51 25.28 -18.04
N VAL A 213 -10.58 26.09 -16.99
CA VAL A 213 -10.58 25.65 -15.58
C VAL A 213 -11.74 24.71 -15.29
N ALA A 214 -12.95 25.01 -15.77
CA ALA A 214 -14.13 24.15 -15.64
C ALA A 214 -13.93 22.78 -16.30
N THR A 215 -13.43 22.77 -17.54
CA THR A 215 -13.18 21.52 -18.28
C THR A 215 -12.11 20.67 -17.59
N MET A 216 -10.99 21.29 -17.18
CA MET A 216 -9.87 20.56 -16.55
C MET A 216 -10.21 20.04 -15.16
N SER A 217 -10.95 20.82 -14.36
CA SER A 217 -11.39 20.38 -13.03
C SER A 217 -12.39 19.23 -13.07
N SER A 218 -13.00 18.96 -14.23
CA SER A 218 -13.95 17.86 -14.43
C SER A 218 -13.30 16.51 -14.77
N VAL A 219 -12.05 16.51 -15.26
CA VAL A 219 -11.31 15.29 -15.63
C VAL A 219 -10.72 14.62 -14.38
N LEU A 220 -10.54 13.29 -14.43
CA LEU A 220 -9.96 12.47 -13.36
C LEU A 220 -8.75 11.68 -13.90
N GLY A 221 -7.64 11.70 -13.16
CA GLY A 221 -6.46 10.88 -13.45
C GLY A 221 -6.50 9.51 -12.78
N PHE A 222 -6.81 8.46 -13.54
CA PHE A 222 -6.75 7.07 -13.05
C PHE A 222 -5.42 6.71 -12.35
N PRO A 223 -4.23 7.05 -12.90
CA PRO A 223 -2.96 6.68 -12.28
C PRO A 223 -2.78 7.26 -10.87
N VAL A 224 -3.32 8.46 -10.63
CA VAL A 224 -3.27 9.14 -9.33
C VAL A 224 -4.21 8.47 -8.33
N ILE A 225 -5.43 8.16 -8.75
CA ILE A 225 -6.42 7.49 -7.89
C ILE A 225 -5.92 6.09 -7.51
N ALA A 226 -5.31 5.36 -8.45
CA ALA A 226 -4.73 4.05 -8.19
C ALA A 226 -3.59 4.12 -7.16
N HIS A 227 -2.67 5.08 -7.33
CA HIS A 227 -1.59 5.30 -6.38
C HIS A 227 -2.12 5.72 -4.99
N TYR A 228 -3.10 6.63 -4.94
CA TYR A 228 -3.73 7.11 -3.71
C TYR A 228 -4.42 5.98 -2.91
N LEU A 229 -5.22 5.13 -3.57
CA LEU A 229 -5.87 4.00 -2.91
C LEU A 229 -4.86 2.94 -2.43
N THR A 230 -3.78 2.76 -3.17
CA THR A 230 -2.67 1.86 -2.79
C THR A 230 -1.96 2.39 -1.55
N GLU A 231 -1.67 3.69 -1.51
CA GLU A 231 -1.04 4.35 -0.37
C GLU A 231 -1.91 4.30 0.89
N LEU A 232 -3.23 4.48 0.74
CA LEU A 232 -4.19 4.34 1.84
C LEU A 232 -4.50 2.91 2.23
N LYS A 233 -3.95 1.91 1.52
CA LYS A 233 -4.21 0.48 1.77
C LYS A 233 -5.67 0.05 1.58
N MET A 234 -6.43 0.80 0.79
CA MET A 234 -7.86 0.56 0.55
C MET A 234 -8.15 -0.02 -0.84
N VAL A 235 -7.11 -0.26 -1.64
CA VAL A 235 -7.18 -0.77 -3.01
C VAL A 235 -7.94 -2.11 -3.14
N ASN A 236 -7.93 -2.93 -2.09
CA ASN A 236 -8.51 -4.28 -2.07
C ASN A 236 -9.99 -4.36 -1.73
N SER A 237 -10.47 -3.33 -1.05
CA SER A 237 -11.86 -3.24 -0.66
C SER A 237 -12.76 -3.33 -1.90
N ASP A 238 -14.00 -3.81 -1.71
CA ASP A 238 -14.96 -3.89 -2.81
C ASP A 238 -15.20 -2.51 -3.45
N PHE A 239 -15.26 -1.45 -2.62
CA PHE A 239 -15.37 -0.08 -3.10
C PHE A 239 -14.07 0.39 -3.80
N GLY A 240 -12.89 -0.04 -3.35
CA GLY A 240 -11.60 0.32 -3.92
C GLY A 240 -11.42 -0.25 -5.32
N LYS A 241 -11.72 -1.54 -5.51
CA LYS A 241 -11.75 -2.20 -6.83
C LYS A 241 -12.73 -1.49 -7.77
N MET A 242 -13.92 -1.15 -7.27
CA MET A 242 -14.93 -0.40 -8.01
C MET A 242 -14.42 0.99 -8.42
N ALA A 243 -13.83 1.75 -7.49
CA ALA A 243 -13.32 3.09 -7.73
C ALA A 243 -12.19 3.12 -8.77
N LEU A 244 -11.33 2.09 -8.79
CA LEU A 244 -10.29 1.92 -9.80
C LEU A 244 -10.87 1.70 -11.21
N SER A 245 -11.82 0.78 -11.36
CA SER A 245 -12.49 0.52 -12.64
C SER A 245 -13.24 1.75 -13.13
N CYS A 246 -13.99 2.43 -12.26
CA CYS A 246 -14.70 3.66 -12.58
C CYS A 246 -13.74 4.78 -13.02
N SER A 247 -12.65 5.00 -12.28
CA SER A 247 -11.67 6.04 -12.60
C SER A 247 -10.92 5.78 -13.90
N LEU A 248 -10.68 4.52 -14.28
CA LEU A 248 -10.13 4.15 -15.58
C LEU A 248 -11.05 4.60 -16.72
N VAL A 249 -12.35 4.32 -16.59
CA VAL A 249 -13.37 4.75 -17.57
C VAL A 249 -13.46 6.28 -17.61
N SER A 250 -13.51 6.93 -16.45
CA SER A 250 -13.50 8.40 -16.35
C SER A 250 -12.28 9.02 -17.02
N ASN A 251 -11.10 8.43 -16.86
CA ASN A 251 -9.86 8.92 -17.46
C ASN A 251 -9.89 8.79 -19.00
N MET A 252 -10.39 7.67 -19.53
CA MET A 252 -10.57 7.49 -20.98
C MET A 252 -11.57 8.51 -21.55
N PHE A 253 -12.70 8.71 -20.88
CA PHE A 253 -13.69 9.70 -21.28
C PHE A 253 -13.15 11.14 -21.17
N GLY A 254 -12.35 11.42 -20.14
CA GLY A 254 -11.66 12.69 -19.95
C GLY A 254 -10.69 13.02 -21.07
N PHE A 255 -9.92 12.04 -21.56
CA PHE A 255 -9.07 12.24 -22.75
C PHE A 255 -9.86 12.58 -24.01
N VAL A 256 -11.03 11.96 -24.20
CA VAL A 256 -11.92 12.29 -25.32
C VAL A 256 -12.41 13.73 -25.20
N ILE A 257 -12.80 14.18 -24.00
CA ILE A 257 -13.21 15.57 -23.75
C ILE A 257 -12.07 16.54 -24.04
N ILE A 258 -10.86 16.28 -23.54
CA ILE A 258 -9.69 17.14 -23.77
C ILE A 258 -9.35 17.19 -25.26
N ALA A 259 -9.46 16.07 -25.97
CA ALA A 259 -9.27 16.03 -27.42
C ALA A 259 -10.27 16.93 -28.14
N ILE A 260 -11.56 16.81 -27.82
CA ILE A 260 -12.62 17.65 -28.42
C ILE A 260 -12.42 19.13 -28.08
N ALA A 261 -12.07 19.46 -26.84
CA ALA A 261 -11.80 20.82 -26.41
C ALA A 261 -10.61 21.41 -27.18
N SER A 262 -9.52 20.66 -27.30
CA SER A 262 -8.33 21.07 -28.06
C SER A 262 -8.63 21.28 -29.55
N LEU A 263 -9.44 20.41 -30.17
CA LEU A 263 -9.89 20.57 -31.57
C LEU A 263 -10.77 21.82 -31.77
N SER A 264 -11.56 22.17 -30.75
CA SER A 264 -12.52 23.27 -30.82
C SER A 264 -11.88 24.64 -30.63
N SER A 265 -10.81 24.72 -29.83
CA SER A 265 -10.11 25.97 -29.53
C SER A 265 -9.15 26.45 -30.62
N GLN A 266 -8.83 25.62 -31.63
CA GLN A 266 -7.78 25.92 -32.61
C GLN A 266 -8.35 26.36 -33.98
N PRO A 267 -7.71 27.31 -34.68
CA PRO A 267 -8.14 27.78 -35.99
C PRO A 267 -8.10 26.65 -37.03
N SER A 268 -8.94 26.76 -38.06
CA SER A 268 -9.24 25.69 -39.03
C SER A 268 -8.02 25.05 -39.70
N GLY A 269 -6.93 25.81 -39.90
CA GLY A 269 -5.68 25.33 -40.52
C GLY A 269 -4.83 24.37 -39.67
N GLN A 270 -5.01 24.34 -38.34
CA GLN A 270 -4.18 23.52 -37.43
C GLN A 270 -4.88 22.25 -36.93
N LYS A 271 -6.16 22.05 -37.28
CA LYS A 271 -6.94 20.87 -36.87
C LYS A 271 -6.37 19.56 -37.38
N PHE A 272 -5.76 19.58 -38.58
CA PHE A 272 -5.10 18.41 -39.16
C PHE A 272 -3.89 17.95 -38.33
N THR A 273 -3.07 18.89 -37.85
CA THR A 273 -1.91 18.60 -36.98
C THR A 273 -2.34 17.96 -35.66
N ILE A 274 -3.44 18.43 -35.07
CA ILE A 274 -3.97 17.87 -33.82
C ILE A 274 -4.48 16.44 -34.05
N LEU A 275 -5.24 16.23 -35.13
CA LEU A 275 -5.72 14.89 -35.49
C LEU A 275 -4.56 13.93 -35.75
N GLN A 276 -3.52 14.39 -36.46
CA GLN A 276 -2.28 13.64 -36.69
C GLN A 276 -1.59 13.26 -35.38
N ASN A 277 -1.50 14.17 -34.41
CA ASN A 277 -0.93 13.89 -33.10
C ASN A 277 -1.74 12.80 -32.37
N PHE A 278 -3.07 12.87 -32.36
CA PHE A 278 -3.92 11.84 -31.77
C PHE A 278 -3.75 10.48 -32.44
N THR A 279 -3.75 10.43 -33.78
CA THR A 279 -3.52 9.18 -34.52
C THR A 279 -2.13 8.61 -34.24
N SER A 280 -1.10 9.45 -34.19
CA SER A 280 0.27 9.03 -33.86
C SER A 280 0.38 8.51 -32.43
N GLY A 281 -0.36 9.09 -31.47
CA GLY A 281 -0.43 8.61 -30.10
C GLY A 281 -1.08 7.23 -29.97
N ILE A 282 -2.16 6.98 -30.70
CA ILE A 282 -2.78 5.63 -30.78
C ILE A 282 -1.80 4.63 -31.38
N GLY A 283 -1.10 5.02 -32.45
CA GLY A 283 -0.03 4.20 -33.05
C GLY A 283 1.09 3.87 -32.07
N PHE A 284 1.53 4.84 -31.27
CA PHE A 284 2.55 4.64 -30.24
C PHE A 284 2.08 3.66 -29.15
N ILE A 285 0.84 3.77 -28.67
CA ILE A 285 0.23 2.81 -27.73
C ILE A 285 0.27 1.40 -28.35
N MET A 286 -0.17 1.25 -29.59
CA MET A 286 -0.15 -0.05 -30.29
C MET A 286 1.26 -0.64 -30.37
N VAL A 287 2.27 0.15 -30.76
CA VAL A 287 3.66 -0.31 -30.84
C VAL A 287 4.19 -0.78 -29.48
N VAL A 288 3.90 -0.03 -28.41
CA VAL A 288 4.34 -0.40 -27.06
C VAL A 288 3.71 -1.74 -26.62
N PHE A 289 2.41 -1.93 -26.83
CA PHE A 289 1.73 -3.15 -26.42
C PHE A 289 1.98 -4.36 -27.35
N LEU A 290 2.17 -4.15 -28.66
CA LEU A 290 2.37 -5.22 -29.64
C LEU A 290 3.83 -5.61 -29.85
N CYS A 291 4.78 -4.70 -29.67
CA CYS A 291 6.21 -4.97 -29.90
C CYS A 291 7.00 -5.00 -28.58
N VAL A 292 6.89 -3.96 -27.76
CA VAL A 292 7.74 -3.80 -26.57
C VAL A 292 7.36 -4.81 -25.48
N ARG A 293 6.06 -4.94 -25.18
CA ARG A 293 5.55 -5.89 -24.18
C ARG A 293 5.98 -7.34 -24.43
N PRO A 294 5.80 -7.95 -25.62
CA PRO A 294 6.24 -9.32 -25.85
C PRO A 294 7.77 -9.47 -25.79
N VAL A 295 8.55 -8.47 -26.21
CA VAL A 295 10.02 -8.49 -26.06
C VAL A 295 10.43 -8.52 -24.60
N ILE A 296 9.79 -7.73 -23.73
CA ILE A 296 10.04 -7.72 -22.29
C ILE A 296 9.69 -9.08 -21.68
N ILE A 297 8.51 -9.63 -21.98
CA ILE A 297 8.06 -10.95 -21.47
C ILE A 297 8.97 -12.07 -21.96
N TRP A 298 9.44 -12.00 -23.20
CA TRP A 298 10.36 -12.98 -23.76
C TRP A 298 11.74 -12.91 -23.07
N SER A 299 12.23 -11.70 -22.81
CA SER A 299 13.51 -11.49 -22.13
C SER A 299 13.47 -11.95 -20.67
N THR A 300 12.36 -11.72 -19.95
CA THR A 300 12.20 -12.16 -18.56
C THR A 300 12.12 -13.68 -18.43
N ARG A 301 11.49 -14.38 -19.39
CA ARG A 301 11.42 -15.85 -19.42
C ARG A 301 12.79 -16.54 -19.55
N ARG A 302 13.82 -15.83 -20.02
CA ARG A 302 15.19 -16.36 -20.13
C ARG A 302 15.98 -16.30 -18.81
N ASN A 303 15.48 -15.61 -17.79
CA ASN A 303 16.10 -15.61 -16.47
C ASN A 303 15.59 -16.80 -15.65
N PRO A 304 16.47 -17.60 -15.02
CA PRO A 304 16.05 -18.70 -14.17
C PRO A 304 15.26 -18.18 -12.94
N PRO A 305 14.21 -18.90 -12.51
CA PRO A 305 13.40 -18.48 -11.38
C PRO A 305 14.23 -18.48 -10.09
N GLY A 306 14.27 -17.34 -9.39
CA GLY A 306 14.94 -17.19 -8.09
C GLY A 306 16.29 -16.47 -8.09
N GLU A 307 16.88 -16.19 -9.27
CA GLU A 307 18.11 -15.38 -9.35
C GLU A 307 17.79 -13.87 -9.43
N PRO A 308 18.62 -12.99 -8.83
CA PRO A 308 18.48 -11.56 -8.97
C PRO A 308 18.61 -11.15 -10.45
N LEU A 309 17.76 -10.22 -10.89
CA LEU A 309 17.77 -9.71 -12.27
C LEU A 309 19.19 -9.28 -12.67
N LYS A 310 19.66 -9.76 -13.84
CA LYS A 310 20.94 -9.33 -14.41
C LYS A 310 20.99 -7.81 -14.49
N GLN A 311 22.10 -7.22 -14.03
CA GLN A 311 22.30 -5.77 -14.03
C GLN A 311 22.15 -5.16 -15.44
N SER A 312 22.56 -5.90 -16.47
CA SER A 312 22.36 -5.52 -17.88
C SER A 312 20.88 -5.34 -18.27
N PHE A 313 19.98 -6.15 -17.71
CA PHE A 313 18.55 -6.04 -17.96
C PHE A 313 17.96 -4.79 -17.31
N ILE A 314 18.38 -4.48 -16.08
CA ILE A 314 17.99 -3.25 -15.39
C ILE A 314 18.44 -2.03 -16.21
N CYS A 315 19.69 -2.00 -16.69
CA CYS A 315 20.19 -0.94 -17.58
C CYS A 315 19.36 -0.81 -18.87
N MET A 316 18.95 -1.92 -19.48
CA MET A 316 18.10 -1.92 -20.67
C MET A 316 16.72 -1.28 -20.38
N VAL A 317 16.13 -1.57 -19.21
CA VAL A 317 14.87 -0.95 -18.79
C VAL A 317 15.04 0.55 -18.60
N PHE A 318 16.12 1.01 -17.97
CA PHE A 318 16.43 2.44 -17.84
C PHE A 318 16.56 3.15 -19.19
N VAL A 319 17.31 2.58 -20.12
CA VAL A 319 17.43 3.11 -21.49
C VAL A 319 16.07 3.14 -22.18
N GLY A 320 15.24 2.11 -21.97
CA GLY A 320 13.87 2.04 -22.45
C GLY A 320 12.99 3.18 -21.94
N VAL A 321 13.10 3.56 -20.65
CA VAL A 321 12.39 4.71 -20.09
C VAL A 321 12.79 6.00 -20.81
N LEU A 322 14.09 6.25 -20.98
CA LEU A 322 14.58 7.45 -21.66
C LEU A 322 14.13 7.52 -23.12
N LEU A 323 14.25 6.40 -23.84
CA LEU A 323 13.82 6.30 -25.23
C LEU A 323 12.29 6.49 -25.37
N SER A 324 11.51 5.95 -24.44
CA SER A 324 10.04 6.09 -24.46
C SER A 324 9.60 7.55 -24.29
N GLY A 325 10.28 8.33 -23.45
CA GLY A 325 10.04 9.77 -23.30
C GLY A 325 10.41 10.55 -24.56
N PHE A 326 11.57 10.24 -25.14
CA PHE A 326 12.00 10.83 -26.41
C PHE A 326 10.97 10.57 -27.53
N CYS A 327 10.56 9.31 -27.71
CA CYS A 327 9.56 8.93 -28.70
C CYS A 327 8.23 9.66 -28.46
N SER A 328 7.79 9.79 -27.21
CA SER A 328 6.53 10.48 -26.90
C SER A 328 6.54 11.93 -27.32
N LYS A 329 7.63 12.66 -27.03
CA LYS A 329 7.77 14.05 -27.47
C LYS A 329 7.87 14.14 -28.99
N ALA A 330 8.52 13.18 -29.65
CA ALA A 330 8.59 13.11 -31.11
C ALA A 330 7.21 12.88 -31.76
N PHE A 331 6.30 12.14 -31.12
CA PHE A 331 4.91 11.95 -31.54
C PHE A 331 3.97 13.09 -31.11
N GLY A 332 4.48 14.19 -30.55
CA GLY A 332 3.65 15.32 -30.10
C GLY A 332 2.83 15.04 -28.83
N LEU A 333 3.16 13.97 -28.09
CA LEU A 333 2.61 13.70 -26.76
C LEU A 333 3.48 14.36 -25.67
N HIS A 334 2.93 14.49 -24.46
CA HIS A 334 3.74 14.92 -23.31
C HIS A 334 4.79 13.87 -22.96
N ILE A 335 5.93 14.34 -22.46
CA ILE A 335 7.12 13.53 -22.19
C ILE A 335 6.87 12.38 -21.20
N PHE A 336 5.91 12.52 -20.29
CA PHE A 336 5.59 11.52 -19.27
C PHE A 336 4.68 10.37 -19.79
N PHE A 337 3.97 10.55 -20.92
CA PHE A 337 3.10 9.51 -21.46
C PHE A 337 3.89 8.27 -21.91
N GLY A 338 5.09 8.45 -22.45
CA GLY A 338 5.97 7.36 -22.87
C GLY A 338 6.42 6.48 -21.72
N PRO A 339 7.08 7.04 -20.71
CA PRO A 339 7.46 6.33 -19.51
C PRO A 339 6.27 5.61 -18.86
N LEU A 340 5.09 6.26 -18.79
CA LEU A 340 3.86 5.63 -18.28
C LEU A 340 3.45 4.40 -19.11
N LEU A 341 3.38 4.52 -20.44
CA LEU A 341 3.02 3.43 -21.34
C LEU A 341 4.06 2.30 -21.33
N TYR A 342 5.34 2.65 -21.27
CA TYR A 342 6.44 1.70 -21.14
C TYR A 342 6.37 0.94 -19.81
N GLY A 343 6.01 1.63 -18.72
CA GLY A 343 5.73 1.01 -17.43
C GLY A 343 4.56 0.02 -17.50
N LEU A 344 3.47 0.38 -18.16
CA LEU A 344 2.30 -0.51 -18.37
C LEU A 344 2.62 -1.75 -19.22
N ALA A 345 3.64 -1.69 -20.07
CA ALA A 345 4.11 -2.83 -20.84
C ALA A 345 4.87 -3.85 -19.97
N ILE A 346 5.44 -3.41 -18.85
CA ILE A 346 6.11 -4.27 -17.88
C ILE A 346 5.03 -4.98 -17.05
N PRO A 347 5.06 -6.32 -16.91
CA PRO A 347 4.10 -7.02 -16.09
C PRO A 347 4.24 -6.57 -14.63
N ALA A 348 3.14 -6.13 -14.02
CA ALA A 348 3.10 -5.78 -12.61
C ALA A 348 3.50 -7.02 -11.77
N GLY A 349 4.39 -6.83 -10.79
CA GLY A 349 4.74 -7.83 -9.79
C GLY A 349 6.00 -8.67 -10.02
N PRO A 350 6.18 -9.73 -9.22
CA PRO A 350 7.38 -10.55 -9.25
C PRO A 350 7.57 -11.30 -10.58
N PRO A 351 8.83 -11.46 -11.05
CA PRO A 351 10.08 -11.00 -10.44
C PRO A 351 10.54 -9.59 -10.89
N LEU A 352 9.88 -8.98 -11.89
CA LEU A 352 10.41 -7.78 -12.55
C LEU A 352 9.86 -6.45 -12.01
N GLY A 353 8.54 -6.26 -12.05
CA GLY A 353 7.91 -5.03 -11.58
C GLY A 353 8.20 -4.80 -10.09
N SER A 354 8.24 -5.91 -9.33
CA SER A 354 8.68 -5.96 -7.94
C SER A 354 10.03 -5.30 -7.68
N ALA A 355 11.06 -5.88 -8.28
CA ALA A 355 12.45 -5.51 -8.06
C ALA A 355 12.74 -4.10 -8.56
N LEU A 356 12.04 -3.66 -9.61
CA LEU A 356 12.20 -2.33 -10.14
C LEU A 356 11.59 -1.27 -9.23
N VAL A 357 10.36 -1.49 -8.75
CA VAL A 357 9.71 -0.59 -7.79
C VAL A 357 10.53 -0.52 -6.50
N GLU A 358 10.97 -1.65 -5.95
CA GLU A 358 11.76 -1.68 -4.73
C GLU A 358 13.07 -0.88 -4.83
N LYS A 359 13.80 -1.02 -5.95
CA LYS A 359 15.08 -0.31 -6.15
C LYS A 359 14.93 1.17 -6.47
N LEU A 360 13.90 1.55 -7.22
CA LEU A 360 13.77 2.91 -7.74
C LEU A 360 12.85 3.81 -6.95
N HIS A 361 11.84 3.26 -6.28
CA HIS A 361 10.81 4.06 -5.63
C HIS A 361 11.39 5.05 -4.62
N PHE A 362 12.34 4.62 -3.79
CA PHE A 362 12.96 5.50 -2.80
C PHE A 362 13.68 6.69 -3.46
N ILE A 363 14.56 6.41 -4.44
CA ILE A 363 15.36 7.44 -5.13
C ILE A 363 14.44 8.41 -5.89
N VAL A 364 13.46 7.89 -6.63
CA VAL A 364 12.57 8.72 -7.44
C VAL A 364 11.67 9.57 -6.56
N SER A 365 10.99 8.96 -5.57
CA SER A 365 10.00 9.65 -4.74
C SER A 365 10.61 10.62 -3.73
N TRP A 366 11.80 10.34 -3.18
CA TRP A 366 12.40 11.15 -2.10
C TRP A 366 13.60 12.00 -2.52
N ILE A 367 14.16 11.81 -3.72
CA ILE A 367 15.29 12.64 -4.21
C ILE A 367 14.87 13.44 -5.45
N PHE A 368 14.33 12.78 -6.48
CA PHE A 368 14.01 13.46 -7.74
C PHE A 368 12.68 14.22 -7.75
N MET A 369 11.59 13.61 -7.24
CA MET A 369 10.27 14.24 -7.20
C MET A 369 10.20 15.53 -6.36
N PRO A 370 10.91 15.65 -5.21
CA PRO A 370 11.04 16.91 -4.49
C PRO A 370 11.38 18.12 -5.36
N ILE A 371 12.27 17.94 -6.32
CA ILE A 371 12.73 18.99 -7.23
C ILE A 371 11.59 19.47 -8.12
N TYR A 372 10.75 18.54 -8.61
CA TYR A 372 9.57 18.86 -9.41
C TYR A 372 8.56 19.68 -8.62
N PHE A 373 8.32 19.34 -7.35
CA PHE A 373 7.40 20.10 -6.50
C PHE A 373 7.96 21.45 -6.10
N VAL A 374 9.25 21.57 -5.83
CA VAL A 374 9.90 22.87 -5.59
C VAL A 374 9.82 23.76 -6.83
N LYS A 375 10.11 23.23 -8.04
CA LYS A 375 9.94 23.99 -9.29
C LYS A 375 8.50 24.50 -9.42
N THR A 376 7.53 23.65 -9.12
CA THR A 376 6.11 24.01 -9.20
C THR A 376 5.71 25.02 -8.12
N GLY A 377 6.25 24.89 -6.92
CA GLY A 377 6.05 25.82 -5.79
C GLY A 377 6.66 27.20 -6.05
N LEU A 378 7.85 27.28 -6.64
CA LEU A 378 8.50 28.55 -7.01
C LEU A 378 7.66 29.38 -7.97
N VAL A 379 6.91 28.72 -8.86
CA VAL A 379 6.01 29.34 -9.83
C VAL A 379 4.66 29.76 -9.21
N THR A 380 4.35 29.25 -8.02
CA THR A 380 3.06 29.43 -7.35
C THR A 380 3.15 30.53 -6.30
N ASP A 381 2.56 31.69 -6.61
CA ASP A 381 2.39 32.79 -5.66
C ASP A 381 0.92 32.90 -5.24
N ILE A 382 0.63 32.50 -4.00
CA ILE A 382 -0.72 32.55 -3.43
C ILE A 382 -1.15 34.00 -3.14
N PHE A 383 -0.21 34.89 -2.82
CA PHE A 383 -0.51 36.23 -2.35
C PHE A 383 -0.71 37.24 -3.47
N SER A 384 -0.25 36.90 -4.68
CA SER A 384 -0.61 37.64 -5.89
C SER A 384 -2.09 37.49 -6.27
N VAL A 385 -2.82 36.53 -5.70
CA VAL A 385 -4.23 36.27 -6.06
C VAL A 385 -5.17 37.20 -5.32
N LYS A 386 -5.93 38.02 -6.07
CA LYS A 386 -6.99 38.85 -5.49
C LYS A 386 -8.09 37.97 -4.90
N LEU A 387 -8.58 38.30 -3.69
CA LEU A 387 -9.62 37.53 -2.98
C LEU A 387 -10.86 37.26 -3.85
N ARG A 388 -11.24 38.23 -4.67
CA ARG A 388 -12.39 38.11 -5.56
C ARG A 388 -12.17 37.12 -6.69
N ASN A 389 -11.00 37.15 -7.34
CA ASN A 389 -10.65 36.22 -8.41
C ASN A 389 -10.54 34.80 -7.83
N TYR A 390 -9.97 34.67 -6.62
CA TYR A 390 -9.98 33.44 -5.83
C TYR A 390 -11.41 32.89 -5.65
N LEU A 391 -12.35 33.69 -5.13
CA LEU A 391 -13.73 33.24 -4.89
C LEU A 391 -14.43 32.76 -6.17
N VAL A 392 -14.26 33.48 -7.28
CA VAL A 392 -14.88 33.10 -8.57
C VAL A 392 -14.29 31.78 -9.08
N LEU A 393 -12.96 31.66 -9.14
CA LEU A 393 -12.29 30.45 -9.60
C LEU A 393 -12.60 29.26 -8.68
N GLN A 394 -12.53 29.47 -7.36
CA GLN A 394 -12.82 28.44 -6.37
C GLN A 394 -14.27 27.97 -6.44
N SER A 395 -15.23 28.86 -6.73
CA SER A 395 -16.64 28.47 -6.87
C SER A 395 -16.86 27.50 -8.04
N VAL A 396 -16.19 27.71 -9.18
CA VAL A 396 -16.26 26.82 -10.34
C VAL A 396 -15.66 25.45 -10.01
N ILE A 397 -14.50 25.43 -9.35
CA ILE A 397 -13.83 24.18 -8.95
C ILE A 397 -14.66 23.42 -7.92
N LEU A 398 -15.25 24.12 -6.95
CA LEU A 398 -16.12 23.52 -5.94
C LEU A 398 -17.37 22.90 -6.57
N ILE A 399 -17.99 23.58 -7.53
CA ILE A 399 -19.14 23.03 -8.27
C ILE A 399 -18.73 21.83 -9.12
N ALA A 400 -17.55 21.85 -9.75
CA ALA A 400 -17.01 20.67 -10.44
C ALA A 400 -16.83 19.49 -9.49
N SER A 401 -16.29 19.73 -8.29
CA SER A 401 -16.07 18.71 -7.26
C SER A 401 -17.40 18.12 -6.72
N LEU A 402 -18.40 18.97 -6.52
CA LEU A 402 -19.76 18.55 -6.18
C LEU A 402 -20.40 17.74 -7.30
N GLY A 403 -20.17 18.13 -8.57
CA GLY A 403 -20.65 17.38 -9.72
C GLY A 403 -20.02 15.99 -9.83
N LYS A 404 -18.71 15.85 -9.55
CA LYS A 404 -18.05 14.55 -9.45
C LYS A 404 -18.65 13.70 -8.34
N PHE A 405 -18.80 14.28 -7.14
CA PHE A 405 -19.35 13.60 -5.99
C PHE A 405 -20.79 13.11 -6.24
N LEU A 406 -21.66 13.99 -6.70
CA LEU A 406 -23.07 13.68 -6.97
C LEU A 406 -23.23 12.72 -8.15
N GLY A 407 -22.45 12.90 -9.22
CA GLY A 407 -22.45 12.01 -10.38
C GLY A 407 -22.11 10.56 -9.99
N ALA A 408 -21.05 10.40 -9.20
CA ALA A 408 -20.66 9.11 -8.65
C ALA A 408 -21.70 8.54 -7.68
N LEU A 409 -22.20 9.35 -6.74
CA LEU A 409 -23.15 8.93 -5.71
C LEU A 409 -24.49 8.46 -6.31
N ILE A 410 -25.13 9.31 -7.13
CA ILE A 410 -26.44 9.02 -7.73
C ILE A 410 -26.35 7.77 -8.62
N SER A 411 -25.30 7.67 -9.43
CA SER A 411 -25.11 6.52 -10.32
C SER A 411 -24.81 5.23 -9.55
N SER A 412 -24.09 5.33 -8.44
CA SER A 412 -23.78 4.16 -7.60
C SER A 412 -25.04 3.63 -6.90
N ILE A 413 -25.88 4.52 -6.36
CA ILE A 413 -27.17 4.15 -5.74
C ILE A 413 -28.10 3.54 -6.79
N TYR A 414 -28.17 4.11 -7.99
CA TYR A 414 -28.95 3.55 -9.10
C TYR A 414 -28.52 2.13 -9.48
N ASN A 415 -27.21 1.84 -9.40
CA ASN A 415 -26.64 0.52 -9.67
C ASN A 415 -26.61 -0.40 -8.42
N GLN A 416 -27.40 -0.11 -7.37
CA GLN A 416 -27.55 -0.93 -6.16
C GLN A 416 -26.25 -1.13 -5.34
N VAL A 417 -25.30 -0.21 -5.42
CA VAL A 417 -24.13 -0.18 -4.53
C VAL A 417 -24.54 0.31 -3.15
N SER A 418 -23.93 -0.21 -2.08
CA SER A 418 -24.23 0.23 -0.71
C SER A 418 -24.00 1.74 -0.56
N PRO A 419 -24.84 2.48 0.20
CA PRO A 419 -24.73 3.93 0.28
C PRO A 419 -23.40 4.40 0.88
N ARG A 420 -22.79 3.61 1.77
CA ARG A 420 -21.46 3.90 2.34
C ARG A 420 -20.36 3.77 1.29
N ASP A 421 -20.41 2.74 0.46
CA ASP A 421 -19.46 2.54 -0.63
C ASP A 421 -19.66 3.60 -1.73
N ALA A 422 -20.92 3.96 -2.02
CA ALA A 422 -21.26 5.01 -2.97
C ALA A 422 -20.69 6.39 -2.56
N VAL A 423 -20.81 6.75 -1.28
CA VAL A 423 -20.18 7.98 -0.73
C VAL A 423 -18.66 7.89 -0.84
N SER A 424 -18.07 6.73 -0.53
CA SER A 424 -16.61 6.52 -0.61
C SER A 424 -16.09 6.68 -2.05
N ILE A 425 -16.79 6.11 -3.04
CA ILE A 425 -16.46 6.26 -4.47
C ILE A 425 -16.55 7.74 -4.89
N GLY A 426 -17.59 8.46 -4.47
CA GLY A 426 -17.73 9.89 -4.75
C GLY A 426 -16.66 10.77 -4.10
N LEU A 427 -16.21 10.41 -2.90
CA LEU A 427 -15.09 11.09 -2.24
C LEU A 427 -13.77 10.85 -2.98
N VAL A 428 -13.49 9.59 -3.36
CA VAL A 428 -12.28 9.21 -4.10
C VAL A 428 -12.21 9.90 -5.48
N ALA A 429 -13.35 10.12 -6.13
CA ALA A 429 -13.42 10.85 -7.40
C ALA A 429 -12.91 12.30 -7.34
N ASN A 430 -12.84 12.89 -6.14
CA ASN A 430 -12.35 14.25 -5.92
C ASN A 430 -10.86 14.33 -5.61
N VAL A 431 -10.18 13.19 -5.47
CA VAL A 431 -8.74 13.15 -5.25
C VAL A 431 -8.02 13.57 -6.52
N GLN A 432 -7.09 14.51 -6.37
CA GLN A 432 -6.23 15.00 -7.44
C GLN A 432 -4.78 14.93 -6.98
N GLY A 433 -3.84 14.88 -7.92
CA GLY A 433 -2.43 14.71 -7.56
C GLY A 433 -1.48 15.18 -8.65
N VAL A 434 -0.37 14.45 -8.79
CA VAL A 434 0.80 14.90 -9.55
C VAL A 434 0.52 14.99 -11.06
N LEU A 435 -0.43 14.18 -11.56
CA LEU A 435 -0.85 14.22 -12.96
C LEU A 435 -1.62 15.51 -13.26
N GLU A 436 -2.64 15.82 -12.47
CA GLU A 436 -3.44 17.04 -12.61
C GLU A 436 -2.58 18.30 -12.44
N LEU A 437 -1.66 18.30 -11.47
CA LEU A 437 -0.71 19.39 -11.27
C LEU A 437 0.17 19.63 -12.51
N GLY A 438 0.65 18.55 -13.15
CA GLY A 438 1.38 18.63 -14.41
C GLY A 438 0.54 19.19 -15.56
N MET A 439 -0.73 18.81 -15.64
CA MET A 439 -1.68 19.37 -16.61
C MET A 439 -1.94 20.86 -16.38
N PHE A 440 -2.10 21.30 -15.12
CA PHE A 440 -2.27 22.73 -14.81
C PHE A 440 -1.05 23.54 -15.25
N LYS A 441 0.16 23.02 -15.00
CA LYS A 441 1.41 23.65 -15.42
C LYS A 441 1.51 23.76 -16.94
N MET A 442 1.15 22.69 -17.65
CA MET A 442 1.11 22.68 -19.11
C MET A 442 0.13 23.73 -19.67
N MET A 443 -1.06 23.84 -19.10
CA MET A 443 -2.04 24.85 -19.54
C MET A 443 -1.55 26.27 -19.29
N LYS A 444 -0.82 26.49 -18.18
CA LYS A 444 -0.17 27.77 -17.90
C LYS A 444 0.93 28.08 -18.93
N GLN A 445 1.76 27.09 -19.28
CA GLN A 445 2.80 27.25 -20.31
C GLN A 445 2.19 27.60 -21.68
N ASN A 446 1.08 26.98 -22.06
CA ASN A 446 0.37 27.28 -23.30
C ASN A 446 -0.47 28.59 -23.24
N ALA A 447 -0.29 29.43 -22.22
CA ALA A 447 -1.05 30.65 -21.96
C ALA A 447 -2.58 30.48 -21.93
N ALA A 448 -3.08 29.26 -21.67
CA ALA A 448 -4.51 28.95 -21.65
C ALA A 448 -5.17 29.26 -20.30
N ILE A 449 -4.37 29.40 -19.23
CA ILE A 449 -4.82 29.83 -17.90
C ILE A 449 -3.92 30.94 -17.35
N ALA A 450 -4.52 31.89 -16.63
CA ALA A 450 -3.79 32.96 -15.96
C ALA A 450 -2.95 32.44 -14.77
N ASP A 451 -1.94 33.21 -14.37
CA ASP A 451 -1.10 32.91 -13.20
C ASP A 451 -1.94 32.69 -11.93
N GLU A 452 -2.95 33.54 -11.72
CA GLU A 452 -3.86 33.44 -10.59
C GLU A 452 -4.69 32.15 -10.63
N ALA A 453 -5.18 31.76 -11.81
CA ALA A 453 -5.95 30.52 -11.97
C ALA A 453 -5.13 29.27 -11.67
N PHE A 454 -3.85 29.27 -12.07
CA PHE A 454 -2.91 28.20 -11.73
C PHE A 454 -2.70 28.08 -10.21
N ALA A 455 -2.53 29.21 -9.51
CA ALA A 455 -2.37 29.22 -8.05
C ALA A 455 -3.64 28.71 -7.33
N VAL A 456 -4.84 29.14 -7.74
CA VAL A 456 -6.11 28.66 -7.16
C VAL A 456 -6.30 27.16 -7.39
N LEU A 457 -6.00 26.66 -8.59
CA LEU A 457 -6.07 25.22 -8.88
C LEU A 457 -5.14 24.40 -7.98
N CYS A 458 -3.91 24.87 -7.73
CA CYS A 458 -2.97 24.21 -6.83
C CYS A 458 -3.47 24.18 -5.38
N ILE A 459 -4.01 25.30 -4.88
CA ILE A 459 -4.60 25.39 -3.53
C ILE A 459 -5.82 24.47 -3.42
N SER A 460 -6.69 24.47 -4.43
CA SER A 460 -7.88 23.63 -4.42
C SER A 460 -7.54 22.13 -4.45
N LEU A 461 -6.50 21.73 -5.20
CA LEU A 461 -6.02 20.36 -5.25
C LEU A 461 -5.50 19.88 -3.88
N LEU A 462 -4.72 20.73 -3.20
CA LEU A 462 -4.22 20.45 -1.85
C LEU A 462 -5.36 20.34 -0.84
N THR A 463 -6.27 21.32 -0.83
CA THR A 463 -7.38 21.38 0.14
C THR A 463 -8.38 20.25 -0.06
N ALA A 464 -8.77 19.94 -1.30
CA ALA A 464 -9.70 18.85 -1.59
C ALA A 464 -9.15 17.51 -1.11
N THR A 465 -7.91 17.17 -1.47
CA THR A 465 -7.29 15.89 -1.05
C THR A 465 -7.06 15.84 0.45
N ALA A 466 -6.69 16.97 1.08
CA ALA A 466 -6.50 17.07 2.51
C ALA A 466 -7.78 16.86 3.32
N ILE A 467 -8.94 17.25 2.78
CA ILE A 467 -10.26 17.04 3.39
C ILE A 467 -10.78 15.62 3.12
N VAL A 468 -10.64 15.13 1.89
CA VAL A 468 -11.14 13.80 1.47
C VAL A 468 -10.45 12.67 2.25
N THR A 469 -9.14 12.77 2.48
CA THR A 469 -8.36 11.71 3.15
C THR A 469 -8.88 11.35 4.56
N PRO A 470 -9.01 12.28 5.51
CA PRO A 470 -9.54 11.97 6.84
C PRO A 470 -11.02 11.56 6.81
N MET A 471 -11.83 12.14 5.91
CA MET A 471 -13.22 11.72 5.74
C MET A 471 -13.31 10.25 5.30
N LEU A 472 -12.48 9.84 4.35
CA LEU A 472 -12.44 8.47 3.86
C LEU A 472 -11.96 7.49 4.93
N LYS A 473 -10.94 7.85 5.72
CA LYS A 473 -10.46 7.03 6.85
C LYS A 473 -11.50 6.88 7.98
N SER A 474 -12.25 7.93 8.26
CA SER A 474 -13.32 7.89 9.26
C SER A 474 -14.49 7.02 8.81
N LEU A 475 -14.83 7.09 7.52
CA LEU A 475 -15.91 6.31 6.91
C LEU A 475 -15.53 4.83 6.72
N TYR A 476 -14.28 4.57 6.38
CA TYR A 476 -13.73 3.23 6.15
C TYR A 476 -12.76 2.85 7.26
N ASP A 477 -13.32 2.30 8.34
CA ASP A 477 -12.56 1.71 9.45
C ASP A 477 -12.70 0.17 9.41
N PRO A 478 -11.67 -0.57 8.96
CA PRO A 478 -11.73 -2.02 8.88
C PRO A 478 -11.97 -2.66 10.27
N HIS A 479 -11.46 -2.07 11.36
CA HIS A 479 -11.58 -2.64 12.72
C HIS A 479 -13.04 -2.70 13.20
N LYS A 480 -13.85 -1.69 12.87
CA LYS A 480 -15.28 -1.66 13.23
C LYS A 480 -16.10 -2.74 12.51
N ARG A 481 -15.65 -3.22 11.34
CA ARG A 481 -16.31 -4.30 10.60
C ARG A 481 -16.19 -5.64 11.34
N TYR A 482 -15.06 -5.88 11.98
CA TYR A 482 -14.76 -7.13 12.69
C TYR A 482 -15.43 -7.22 14.07
N ALA A 483 -15.59 -6.09 14.78
CA ALA A 483 -16.15 -6.04 16.13
C ALA A 483 -17.63 -6.50 16.25
N ALA A 484 -18.40 -6.52 15.16
CA ALA A 484 -19.82 -6.91 15.18
C ALA A 484 -20.05 -8.45 15.24
N HIS A 485 -19.01 -9.27 15.15
CA HIS A 485 -19.11 -10.74 15.01
C HIS A 485 -18.31 -11.53 16.06
N LYS A 486 -18.11 -10.98 17.27
CA LYS A 486 -17.21 -11.51 18.31
C LYS A 486 -17.56 -12.93 18.85
N ASP A 487 -18.75 -13.47 18.59
CA ASP A 487 -19.20 -14.74 19.18
C ASP A 487 -18.81 -16.01 18.40
N ARG A 488 -17.72 -15.98 17.61
CA ARG A 488 -17.31 -17.13 16.75
C ARG A 488 -16.17 -17.93 17.36
N THR A 489 -16.38 -18.42 18.56
CA THR A 489 -15.42 -19.27 19.29
C THR A 489 -15.87 -20.73 19.28
N ILE A 490 -14.91 -21.65 19.35
CA ILE A 490 -15.14 -23.10 19.42
C ILE A 490 -15.89 -23.45 20.69
N GLN A 491 -15.59 -22.78 21.82
CA GLN A 491 -16.31 -22.98 23.07
C GLN A 491 -17.83 -22.76 22.93
N HIS A 492 -18.24 -21.76 22.15
CA HIS A 492 -19.65 -21.38 22.01
C HIS A 492 -20.35 -22.02 20.80
N MET A 493 -19.67 -22.93 20.08
CA MET A 493 -20.28 -23.66 18.98
C MET A 493 -21.28 -24.71 19.47
N LYS A 494 -22.34 -24.94 18.69
CA LYS A 494 -23.31 -26.00 18.98
C LYS A 494 -22.64 -27.38 18.82
N PRO A 495 -22.97 -28.36 19.68
CA PRO A 495 -22.54 -29.74 19.49
C PRO A 495 -22.95 -30.23 18.10
N HIS A 496 -22.02 -30.89 17.38
CA HIS A 496 -22.21 -31.39 16.01
C HIS A 496 -22.46 -30.32 14.93
N SER A 497 -22.10 -29.06 15.17
CA SER A 497 -22.04 -28.06 14.09
C SER A 497 -20.79 -28.26 13.22
N GLU A 498 -20.91 -27.79 11.96
CA GLU A 498 -19.79 -27.79 11.02
C GLU A 498 -18.62 -26.93 11.54
N LEU A 499 -17.40 -27.45 11.43
CA LEU A 499 -16.20 -26.71 11.81
C LEU A 499 -15.60 -26.04 10.57
N ARG A 500 -15.58 -24.71 10.58
CA ARG A 500 -15.03 -23.90 9.50
C ARG A 500 -13.64 -23.42 9.89
N VAL A 501 -12.59 -23.96 9.24
CA VAL A 501 -11.19 -23.66 9.54
C VAL A 501 -10.56 -22.85 8.41
N LEU A 502 -9.89 -21.75 8.75
CA LEU A 502 -9.03 -21.00 7.83
C LEU A 502 -7.57 -21.40 8.06
N ALA A 503 -6.97 -22.10 7.11
CA ALA A 503 -5.58 -22.55 7.18
C ALA A 503 -4.65 -21.58 6.45
N CYS A 504 -3.92 -20.75 7.19
CA CYS A 504 -2.97 -19.80 6.62
C CYS A 504 -1.62 -20.49 6.42
N ILE A 505 -1.08 -20.43 5.20
CA ILE A 505 0.19 -21.07 4.86
C ILE A 505 1.09 -20.02 4.20
N HIS A 506 2.33 -19.90 4.68
CA HIS A 506 3.33 -19.04 4.04
C HIS A 506 4.23 -19.83 3.09
N ASP A 507 4.85 -20.88 3.61
CA ASP A 507 5.82 -21.69 2.88
C ASP A 507 5.34 -23.14 2.73
N GLN A 508 5.92 -23.86 1.76
CA GLN A 508 5.62 -25.28 1.54
C GLN A 508 5.95 -26.15 2.76
N GLU A 509 6.84 -25.67 3.63
CA GLU A 509 7.33 -26.40 4.79
C GLU A 509 6.34 -26.42 5.95
N ASN A 510 5.39 -25.48 6.01
CA ASN A 510 4.38 -25.44 7.06
C ASN A 510 3.23 -26.43 6.79
N VAL A 511 3.16 -26.97 5.56
CA VAL A 511 2.08 -27.82 5.10
C VAL A 511 1.90 -29.10 5.93
N PRO A 512 2.96 -29.87 6.26
CA PRO A 512 2.80 -31.11 7.03
C PRO A 512 2.23 -30.85 8.42
N ALA A 513 2.74 -29.86 9.15
CA ALA A 513 2.25 -29.50 10.48
C ALA A 513 0.78 -29.08 10.47
N THR A 514 0.38 -28.27 9.48
CA THR A 514 -1.02 -27.87 9.32
C THR A 514 -1.91 -29.05 8.95
N ILE A 515 -1.48 -29.96 8.07
CA ILE A 515 -2.25 -31.16 7.72
C ILE A 515 -2.40 -32.09 8.94
N ASN A 516 -1.33 -32.32 9.70
CA ASN A 516 -1.39 -33.15 10.91
C ASN A 516 -2.36 -32.58 11.95
N LEU A 517 -2.38 -31.25 12.11
CA LEU A 517 -3.36 -30.59 12.97
C LEU A 517 -4.79 -30.78 12.44
N LEU A 518 -5.02 -30.56 11.14
CA LEU A 518 -6.34 -30.74 10.52
C LEU A 518 -6.80 -32.20 10.58
N GLU A 519 -5.89 -33.16 10.51
CA GLU A 519 -6.17 -34.58 10.75
C GLU A 519 -6.54 -34.85 12.21
N ALA A 520 -5.90 -34.17 13.16
CA ALA A 520 -6.22 -34.31 14.58
C ALA A 520 -7.61 -33.74 14.92
N LEU A 521 -8.07 -32.73 14.18
CA LEU A 521 -9.43 -32.20 14.30
C LEU A 521 -10.44 -33.25 13.83
N HIS A 522 -11.38 -33.59 14.71
CA HIS A 522 -12.41 -34.57 14.42
C HIS A 522 -13.35 -34.08 13.30
N ALA A 523 -13.45 -34.87 12.23
CA ALA A 523 -14.42 -34.72 11.15
C ALA A 523 -15.28 -35.99 11.06
N SER A 524 -16.60 -35.82 11.12
CA SER A 524 -17.57 -36.92 11.02
C SER A 524 -18.72 -36.57 10.09
N ASN A 525 -19.55 -37.57 9.76
CA ASN A 525 -20.77 -37.34 8.98
C ASN A 525 -21.81 -36.46 9.69
N GLN A 526 -21.68 -36.25 11.01
CA GLN A 526 -22.53 -35.33 11.77
C GLN A 526 -21.87 -33.96 11.94
N SER A 527 -20.54 -33.88 11.88
CA SER A 527 -19.74 -32.67 12.04
C SER A 527 -18.79 -32.51 10.85
N HIS A 528 -19.32 -32.04 9.73
CA HIS A 528 -18.53 -31.75 8.54
C HIS A 528 -17.48 -30.66 8.82
N MET A 529 -16.30 -30.80 8.21
CA MET A 529 -15.21 -29.84 8.32
C MET A 529 -15.04 -29.10 7.00
N ASP A 530 -15.22 -27.78 7.00
CA ASP A 530 -15.00 -26.92 5.84
C ASP A 530 -13.68 -26.17 6.00
N ILE A 531 -12.70 -26.49 5.16
CA ILE A 531 -11.36 -25.92 5.23
C ILE A 531 -11.19 -24.91 4.09
N THR A 532 -11.02 -23.65 4.47
CA THR A 532 -10.51 -22.63 3.56
C THR A 532 -9.00 -22.57 3.70
N MET A 533 -8.27 -23.02 2.68
CA MET A 533 -6.81 -22.94 2.65
C MET A 533 -6.42 -21.61 2.00
N LEU A 534 -5.58 -20.83 2.67
CA LEU A 534 -5.11 -19.53 2.19
C LEU A 534 -3.58 -19.53 2.12
N HIS A 535 -3.04 -19.65 0.90
CA HIS A 535 -1.62 -19.49 0.64
C HIS A 535 -1.26 -18.01 0.56
N LEU A 536 -0.50 -17.52 1.53
CA LEU A 536 -0.08 -16.12 1.69
C LEU A 536 1.32 -15.94 1.11
N THR A 537 1.40 -15.15 0.05
CA THR A 537 2.67 -14.84 -0.62
C THR A 537 2.92 -13.34 -0.62
N GLU A 538 4.17 -12.94 -0.35
CA GLU A 538 4.53 -11.52 -0.32
C GLU A 538 4.41 -10.88 -1.71
N MET A 539 3.66 -9.79 -1.77
CA MET A 539 3.60 -8.93 -2.93
C MET A 539 4.73 -7.90 -2.89
N VAL A 540 5.65 -8.03 -3.84
CA VAL A 540 6.62 -6.99 -4.14
C VAL A 540 6.24 -6.36 -5.48
N GLY A 541 6.12 -5.02 -5.55
CA GLY A 541 5.84 -4.19 -6.75
C GLY A 541 4.70 -4.59 -7.69
N ARG A 542 3.56 -5.04 -7.16
CA ARG A 542 2.23 -4.77 -7.75
C ARG A 542 1.54 -3.70 -6.89
N ALA A 543 0.69 -2.85 -7.48
CA ALA A 543 -0.21 -2.01 -6.68
C ALA A 543 -1.44 -2.76 -6.12
N HIS A 544 -1.81 -3.89 -6.72
CA HIS A 544 -3.06 -4.59 -6.41
C HIS A 544 -2.79 -5.99 -5.87
N PRO A 545 -3.17 -6.26 -4.62
CA PRO A 545 -3.30 -7.60 -4.07
C PRO A 545 -4.20 -8.50 -4.91
N LEU A 546 -3.79 -9.75 -5.04
CA LEU A 546 -4.48 -10.74 -5.85
C LEU A 546 -4.94 -11.87 -4.96
N LEU A 547 -6.25 -12.00 -4.80
CA LEU A 547 -6.88 -13.19 -4.27
C LEU A 547 -7.28 -14.08 -5.45
N ILE A 548 -6.62 -15.22 -5.60
CA ILE A 548 -6.90 -16.21 -6.62
C ILE A 548 -7.75 -17.30 -5.97
N ASN A 549 -9.00 -17.40 -6.38
CA ASN A 549 -9.85 -18.55 -6.06
C ASN A 549 -9.57 -19.66 -7.06
N HIS A 550 -9.01 -20.77 -6.58
CA HIS A 550 -8.86 -21.97 -7.40
C HIS A 550 -10.17 -22.75 -7.33
N LYS A 551 -11.17 -22.34 -8.13
CA LYS A 551 -12.35 -23.18 -8.38
C LYS A 551 -11.86 -24.50 -8.97
N LEU A 552 -12.31 -25.64 -8.46
CA LEU A 552 -11.99 -26.94 -9.04
C LEU A 552 -12.71 -27.12 -10.38
N PRO A 553 -11.97 -27.21 -11.50
CA PRO A 553 -12.35 -28.19 -12.50
C PRO A 553 -11.25 -29.24 -12.69
N LEU A 554 -11.71 -30.45 -13.01
CA LEU A 554 -10.93 -31.55 -13.56
C LEU A 554 -10.06 -31.04 -14.72
N VAL A 555 -8.74 -31.19 -14.56
CA VAL A 555 -7.70 -31.10 -15.61
C VAL A 555 -7.68 -29.77 -16.38
N MET A 556 -6.77 -28.86 -16.02
CA MET A 556 -6.29 -27.82 -16.94
C MET A 556 -4.78 -27.92 -17.18
N ASN A 557 -4.45 -28.36 -18.39
CA ASN A 557 -3.14 -28.27 -19.03
C ASN A 557 -2.97 -26.85 -19.60
N HIS A 558 -2.48 -25.90 -18.81
CA HIS A 558 -1.80 -24.74 -19.36
C HIS A 558 -0.51 -24.48 -18.58
N ALA A 559 0.60 -24.70 -19.27
CA ALA A 559 1.96 -24.50 -18.80
C ALA A 559 2.27 -23.00 -18.74
N SER A 560 2.33 -22.43 -17.53
CA SER A 560 3.14 -21.26 -17.19
C SER A 560 2.98 -20.93 -15.71
N GLU A 561 3.75 -21.61 -14.87
CA GLU A 561 4.36 -21.15 -13.60
C GLU A 561 4.60 -22.39 -12.71
N ALA A 562 5.87 -22.72 -12.51
CA ALA A 562 6.33 -23.76 -11.61
C ALA A 562 6.23 -23.28 -10.14
N SER A 563 5.04 -22.89 -9.67
CA SER A 563 4.88 -22.19 -8.38
C SER A 563 4.77 -23.17 -7.20
N ALA A 564 5.44 -22.82 -6.09
CA ALA A 564 5.31 -23.51 -4.80
C ALA A 564 3.84 -23.69 -4.38
N SER A 565 2.99 -22.72 -4.71
CA SER A 565 1.53 -22.76 -4.50
C SER A 565 0.86 -24.01 -5.08
N LYS A 566 1.28 -24.47 -6.28
CA LYS A 566 0.68 -25.66 -6.90
C LYS A 566 1.00 -26.95 -6.13
N ARG A 567 2.21 -27.04 -5.57
CA ARG A 567 2.61 -28.18 -4.71
C ARG A 567 1.81 -28.20 -3.41
N ILE A 568 1.66 -27.03 -2.81
CA ILE A 568 0.86 -26.85 -1.59
C ILE A 568 -0.60 -27.25 -1.86
N ILE A 569 -1.23 -26.68 -2.90
CA ILE A 569 -2.62 -27.01 -3.27
C ILE A 569 -2.78 -28.51 -3.56
N ASN A 570 -1.81 -29.13 -4.25
CA ASN A 570 -1.84 -30.56 -4.50
C ASN A 570 -1.79 -31.39 -3.21
N ALA A 571 -1.02 -30.99 -2.19
CA ALA A 571 -0.97 -31.69 -0.91
C ALA A 571 -2.33 -31.67 -0.19
N PHE A 572 -2.98 -30.50 -0.12
CA PHE A 572 -4.34 -30.38 0.44
C PHE A 572 -5.39 -31.12 -0.38
N LYS A 573 -5.19 -31.23 -1.70
CA LYS A 573 -6.06 -32.03 -2.56
C LYS A 573 -5.95 -33.53 -2.29
N VAL A 574 -4.74 -34.03 -1.99
CA VAL A 574 -4.55 -35.43 -1.56
C VAL A 574 -5.25 -35.66 -0.22
N PHE A 575 -5.15 -34.71 0.71
CA PHE A 575 -5.87 -34.75 1.98
C PHE A 575 -7.40 -34.81 1.80
N GLU A 576 -7.97 -33.94 0.97
CA GLU A 576 -9.41 -33.97 0.64
C GLU A 576 -9.85 -35.31 0.02
N GLN A 577 -9.00 -35.93 -0.81
CA GLN A 577 -9.29 -37.23 -1.41
C GLN A 577 -9.36 -38.37 -0.38
N ASN A 578 -8.61 -38.27 0.72
CA ASN A 578 -8.64 -39.26 1.80
C ASN A 578 -9.89 -39.14 2.68
N PHE A 579 -10.53 -37.96 2.73
CA PHE A 579 -11.67 -37.66 3.61
C PHE A 579 -12.91 -37.14 2.86
N ARG A 580 -13.16 -37.64 1.64
CA ARG A 580 -14.16 -37.11 0.68
C ARG A 580 -15.59 -36.91 1.20
N GLU A 581 -16.01 -37.65 2.21
CA GLU A 581 -17.39 -37.57 2.74
C GLU A 581 -17.52 -36.61 3.93
N THR A 582 -16.41 -36.24 4.58
CA THR A 582 -16.41 -35.48 5.84
C THR A 582 -15.76 -34.11 5.73
N VAL A 583 -14.92 -33.88 4.72
CA VAL A 583 -14.13 -32.65 4.55
C VAL A 583 -14.37 -32.00 3.20
N THR A 584 -14.66 -30.69 3.21
CA THR A 584 -14.67 -29.84 2.01
C THR A 584 -13.47 -28.90 2.02
N MET A 585 -12.81 -28.71 0.86
CA MET A 585 -11.63 -27.85 0.77
C MET A 585 -11.79 -26.74 -0.28
N HIS A 586 -11.46 -25.52 0.13
CA HIS A 586 -11.49 -24.32 -0.71
C HIS A 586 -10.11 -23.66 -0.77
N PRO A 587 -9.32 -23.89 -1.84
CA PRO A 587 -7.98 -23.35 -1.96
C PRO A 587 -7.97 -21.94 -2.54
N PHE A 588 -7.35 -21.02 -1.80
CA PHE A 588 -7.12 -19.63 -2.19
C PHE A 588 -5.63 -19.29 -2.14
N THR A 589 -5.20 -18.40 -3.02
CA THR A 589 -3.86 -17.80 -2.94
C THR A 589 -4.03 -16.30 -2.83
N ALA A 590 -3.55 -15.73 -1.71
CA ALA A 590 -3.49 -14.29 -1.49
C ALA A 590 -2.05 -13.80 -1.72
N ILE A 591 -1.91 -12.88 -2.66
CA ILE A 591 -0.66 -12.16 -2.93
C ILE A 591 -0.86 -10.74 -2.42
N CYS A 592 -0.22 -10.35 -1.32
CA CYS A 592 -0.35 -9.02 -0.70
C CYS A 592 0.94 -8.62 0.04
N PRO A 593 1.19 -7.31 0.27
CA PRO A 593 2.29 -6.88 1.12
C PRO A 593 2.05 -7.33 2.57
N TYR A 594 3.10 -7.71 3.32
CA TYR A 594 2.98 -8.16 4.72
C TYR A 594 2.11 -7.25 5.60
N VAL A 595 2.20 -5.94 5.37
CA VAL A 595 1.47 -4.93 6.13
C VAL A 595 -0.05 -5.04 5.95
N MET A 596 -0.54 -5.59 4.82
CA MET A 596 -1.97 -5.76 4.51
C MET A 596 -2.44 -7.22 4.58
N MET A 597 -1.54 -8.19 4.71
CA MET A 597 -1.92 -9.61 4.73
C MET A 597 -2.91 -9.96 5.84
N HIS A 598 -2.78 -9.34 7.01
CA HIS A 598 -3.71 -9.55 8.13
C HIS A 598 -5.16 -9.19 7.79
N ASP A 599 -5.38 -8.12 7.00
CA ASP A 599 -6.72 -7.68 6.60
C ASP A 599 -7.36 -8.65 5.60
N GLU A 600 -6.56 -9.25 4.71
CA GLU A 600 -7.02 -10.33 3.81
C GLU A 600 -7.43 -11.58 4.58
N VAL A 601 -6.64 -11.98 5.59
CA VAL A 601 -6.96 -13.12 6.46
C VAL A 601 -8.27 -12.85 7.21
N CYS A 602 -8.42 -11.68 7.82
CA CYS A 602 -9.61 -11.33 8.58
C CYS A 602 -10.85 -11.17 7.68
N THR A 603 -10.69 -10.60 6.48
CA THR A 603 -11.79 -10.49 5.50
C THR A 603 -12.24 -11.87 5.03
N MET A 604 -11.31 -12.77 4.73
CA MET A 604 -11.63 -14.17 4.39
C MET A 604 -12.32 -14.90 5.54
N ALA A 605 -11.86 -14.70 6.77
CA ALA A 605 -12.48 -15.25 7.96
C ALA A 605 -13.95 -14.78 8.11
N LEU A 606 -14.21 -13.49 7.85
CA LEU A 606 -15.57 -12.95 7.87
C LEU A 606 -16.45 -13.53 6.76
N GLU A 607 -15.97 -13.53 5.51
CA GLU A 607 -16.73 -14.00 4.33
C GLU A 607 -17.10 -15.48 4.43
N LYS A 608 -16.13 -16.32 4.83
CA LYS A 608 -16.32 -17.77 5.01
C LYS A 608 -16.94 -18.15 6.35
N ARG A 609 -17.09 -17.18 7.25
CA ARG A 609 -17.58 -17.35 8.62
C ARG A 609 -16.79 -18.41 9.39
N THR A 610 -15.48 -18.29 9.39
CA THR A 610 -14.58 -19.24 10.03
C THR A 610 -14.69 -19.15 11.55
N SER A 611 -14.56 -20.30 12.21
CA SER A 611 -14.56 -20.42 13.68
C SER A 611 -13.15 -20.58 14.24
N LEU A 612 -12.21 -21.06 13.42
CA LEU A 612 -10.81 -21.24 13.80
C LEU A 612 -9.89 -20.77 12.67
N ILE A 613 -8.93 -19.91 12.99
CA ILE A 613 -7.84 -19.52 12.08
C ILE A 613 -6.57 -20.20 12.57
N THR A 614 -5.85 -20.88 11.68
CA THR A 614 -4.52 -21.44 12.00
C THR A 614 -3.44 -20.63 11.29
N ILE A 615 -2.42 -20.22 12.04
CA ILE A 615 -1.27 -19.45 11.54
C ILE A 615 0.04 -20.12 11.96
N PRO A 616 1.07 -20.18 11.08
CA PRO A 616 2.37 -20.72 11.44
C PRO A 616 3.20 -19.70 12.24
N TYR A 617 4.04 -20.20 13.14
CA TYR A 617 4.95 -19.36 13.92
C TYR A 617 6.03 -18.69 13.06
N HIS A 618 6.41 -17.45 13.41
CA HIS A 618 7.30 -16.62 12.58
C HIS A 618 8.77 -17.05 12.61
N LYS A 619 9.23 -17.74 13.67
CA LYS A 619 10.57 -18.30 13.74
C LYS A 619 10.55 -19.76 13.35
N ARG A 620 11.56 -20.16 12.59
CA ARG A 620 11.82 -21.57 12.32
C ARG A 620 13.19 -21.96 12.85
N LEU A 621 13.22 -23.04 13.62
CA LEU A 621 14.45 -23.71 14.04
C LEU A 621 14.87 -24.66 12.91
N ILE A 622 15.93 -24.31 12.17
CA ILE A 622 16.56 -25.23 11.21
C ILE A 622 17.78 -25.83 11.90
N ALA A 623 17.71 -27.10 12.27
CA ALA A 623 18.88 -27.86 12.70
C ALA A 623 19.71 -28.23 11.46
N SER A 624 20.83 -27.56 11.25
CA SER A 624 21.86 -28.06 10.33
C SER A 624 22.70 -29.12 11.05
N SER A 625 23.07 -30.18 10.34
CA SER A 625 23.69 -31.42 10.86
C SER A 625 25.01 -31.31 11.67
N ILE A 626 25.42 -30.11 12.10
CA ILE A 626 26.56 -29.88 12.98
C ILE A 626 26.25 -28.65 13.86
N ASN A 627 25.77 -28.85 15.10
CA ASN A 627 25.66 -27.89 16.23
C ASN A 627 25.32 -26.40 15.92
N CYS A 628 24.71 -26.11 14.78
CA CYS A 628 24.43 -24.76 14.33
C CYS A 628 22.94 -24.71 13.97
N GLN A 629 22.13 -24.37 14.97
CA GLN A 629 20.74 -23.99 14.77
C GLN A 629 20.73 -22.67 14.01
N LYS A 630 20.16 -22.68 12.80
CA LYS A 630 19.98 -21.46 12.02
C LYS A 630 18.52 -21.05 12.11
N THR A 631 18.24 -20.04 12.91
CA THR A 631 16.89 -19.48 13.01
C THR A 631 16.65 -18.54 11.84
N VAL A 632 15.70 -18.88 10.96
CA VAL A 632 15.30 -17.96 9.88
C VAL A 632 14.21 -17.05 10.42
N TYR A 633 14.51 -15.76 10.48
CA TYR A 633 13.58 -14.73 10.94
C TYR A 633 12.86 -14.10 9.74
N LYS A 634 11.53 -14.22 9.69
CA LYS A 634 10.70 -13.40 8.80
C LYS A 634 9.99 -12.33 9.62
N LEU A 635 10.65 -11.18 9.80
CA LEU A 635 10.11 -10.04 10.56
C LEU A 635 8.74 -9.56 10.03
N GLY A 636 8.49 -9.71 8.71
CA GLY A 636 7.20 -9.42 8.10
C GLY A 636 6.06 -10.33 8.58
N SER A 637 6.33 -11.62 8.79
CA SER A 637 5.35 -12.58 9.33
C SER A 637 5.06 -12.31 10.80
N LYS A 638 6.04 -11.82 11.58
CA LYS A 638 5.84 -11.47 13.00
C LYS A 638 4.76 -10.39 13.16
N ASN A 639 5.01 -9.25 12.53
CA ASN A 639 4.09 -8.10 12.56
C ASN A 639 2.69 -8.44 11.99
N MET A 640 2.60 -9.43 11.11
CA MET A 640 1.34 -9.92 10.57
C MET A 640 0.59 -10.77 11.60
N ASN A 641 1.25 -11.75 12.21
CA ASN A 641 0.66 -12.64 13.22
C ASN A 641 0.11 -11.83 14.40
N GLU A 642 0.91 -10.89 14.93
CA GLU A 642 0.49 -9.99 16.02
C GLU A 642 -0.78 -9.21 15.65
N LYS A 643 -0.85 -8.67 14.43
CA LYS A 643 -2.03 -7.94 13.97
C LYS A 643 -3.24 -8.81 13.78
N ILE A 644 -3.08 -10.02 13.24
CA ILE A 644 -4.18 -10.99 13.11
C ILE A 644 -4.78 -11.23 14.49
N MET A 645 -3.93 -11.58 15.46
CA MET A 645 -4.35 -11.88 16.82
C MET A 645 -5.01 -10.71 17.55
N GLN A 646 -4.69 -9.46 17.19
CA GLN A 646 -5.33 -8.25 17.72
C GLN A 646 -6.63 -7.87 17.00
N THR A 647 -6.93 -8.44 15.82
CA THR A 647 -8.05 -7.97 14.98
C THR A 647 -9.11 -9.04 14.71
N THR A 648 -8.78 -10.32 14.90
CA THR A 648 -9.69 -11.42 14.56
C THR A 648 -10.85 -11.57 15.55
N PRO A 649 -12.09 -11.71 15.04
CA PRO A 649 -13.29 -11.94 15.86
C PRO A 649 -13.54 -13.43 16.18
N CYS A 650 -12.61 -14.32 15.86
CA CYS A 650 -12.71 -15.76 16.04
C CYS A 650 -11.41 -16.33 16.64
N SER A 651 -11.47 -17.60 17.05
CA SER A 651 -10.34 -18.27 17.68
C SER A 651 -9.15 -18.39 16.74
N VAL A 652 -7.96 -18.09 17.24
CA VAL A 652 -6.70 -18.17 16.49
C VAL A 652 -5.81 -19.21 17.14
N ALA A 653 -5.22 -20.09 16.34
CA ALA A 653 -4.25 -21.06 16.79
C ALA A 653 -2.91 -20.89 16.06
N VAL A 654 -1.85 -20.63 16.82
CA VAL A 654 -0.49 -20.52 16.33
C VAL A 654 0.18 -21.90 16.38
N ILE A 655 0.67 -22.37 15.24
CA ILE A 655 1.35 -23.66 15.11
C ILE A 655 2.85 -23.44 15.18
N VAL A 656 3.49 -24.05 16.17
CA VAL A 656 4.94 -24.16 16.29
C VAL A 656 5.33 -25.61 15.97
N ASP A 657 5.97 -25.81 14.83
CA ASP A 657 6.51 -27.11 14.45
C ASP A 657 7.97 -27.24 14.88
N ARG A 658 8.23 -28.14 15.82
CA ARG A 658 9.59 -28.51 16.25
C ARG A 658 10.08 -29.79 15.57
N SER A 659 9.20 -30.49 14.85
CA SER A 659 9.57 -31.76 14.25
C SER A 659 10.63 -31.57 13.17
N LEU A 660 11.70 -32.37 13.26
CA LEU A 660 12.69 -32.45 12.20
C LEU A 660 11.99 -32.96 10.92
N VAL A 661 12.29 -32.33 9.79
CA VAL A 661 11.62 -32.45 8.46
C VAL A 661 11.42 -33.89 7.94
N ASN A 662 11.99 -34.91 8.59
CA ASN A 662 11.91 -36.32 8.21
C ASN A 662 11.13 -37.24 9.19
N THR A 663 10.56 -36.74 10.30
CA THR A 663 9.95 -37.60 11.33
C THR A 663 8.45 -37.36 11.58
N SER A 664 7.80 -36.47 10.85
CA SER A 664 6.36 -36.22 10.96
C SER A 664 5.59 -37.48 10.54
N ARG A 665 5.17 -38.30 11.51
CA ARG A 665 4.36 -39.49 11.25
C ARG A 665 2.92 -39.07 10.96
N PRO A 666 2.33 -39.44 9.81
CA PRO A 666 0.91 -39.18 9.59
C PRO A 666 0.07 -40.00 10.55
N ILE A 667 -1.02 -39.42 11.07
CA ILE A 667 -1.90 -40.04 12.09
C ILE A 667 -2.55 -41.34 11.55
N LEU A 668 -2.62 -41.47 10.23
CA LEU A 668 -3.20 -42.60 9.51
C LEU A 668 -2.31 -43.87 9.50
N ASP A 669 -0.98 -43.77 9.63
CA ASP A 669 -0.05 -44.92 9.56
C ASP A 669 0.40 -45.43 10.94
N ALA A 670 -0.04 -44.79 12.03
CA ALA A 670 0.40 -45.16 13.38
C ALA A 670 -0.44 -46.32 13.94
N TRP A 671 0.19 -47.48 14.16
CA TRP A 671 -0.33 -48.54 15.03
C TRP A 671 -0.39 -48.14 16.52
N SER A 672 -0.14 -46.87 16.85
CA SER A 672 -0.10 -46.30 18.20
C SER A 672 -1.05 -45.10 18.34
N LEU A 673 -1.60 -44.90 19.54
CA LEU A 673 -2.43 -43.75 19.89
C LEU A 673 -1.65 -42.43 19.76
N TYR A 674 -2.22 -41.46 19.04
CA TYR A 674 -1.69 -40.09 18.95
C TYR A 674 -1.95 -39.38 20.29
N ARG A 675 -0.89 -38.94 20.96
CA ARG A 675 -0.96 -38.42 22.34
C ARG A 675 -1.01 -36.89 22.35
N VAL A 676 -2.13 -36.34 22.84
CA VAL A 676 -2.39 -34.90 22.93
C VAL A 676 -2.43 -34.49 24.39
N ALA A 677 -1.72 -33.42 24.77
CA ALA A 677 -1.81 -32.80 26.09
C ALA A 677 -2.43 -31.41 26.00
N VAL A 678 -3.32 -31.08 26.94
CA VAL A 678 -3.86 -29.73 27.14
C VAL A 678 -3.42 -29.24 28.51
N PHE A 679 -2.67 -28.14 28.55
CA PHE A 679 -2.32 -27.45 29.80
C PHE A 679 -3.39 -26.41 30.12
N PHE A 680 -3.91 -26.48 31.35
CA PHE A 680 -4.94 -25.57 31.85
C PHE A 680 -4.43 -24.87 33.11
N LEU A 681 -4.08 -23.60 32.99
CA LEU A 681 -3.66 -22.70 34.06
C LEU A 681 -4.83 -21.81 34.52
N GLY A 682 -5.76 -21.51 33.62
CA GLY A 682 -6.96 -20.70 33.87
C GLY A 682 -7.06 -19.51 32.90
N GLY A 683 -8.29 -19.08 32.62
CA GLY A 683 -8.58 -17.97 31.72
C GLY A 683 -9.24 -18.35 30.39
N ALA A 684 -9.68 -17.33 29.65
CA ALA A 684 -10.45 -17.45 28.40
C ALA A 684 -9.77 -18.31 27.32
N ASP A 685 -8.46 -18.12 27.11
CA ASP A 685 -7.70 -18.83 26.08
C ASP A 685 -7.51 -20.33 26.42
N ASP A 686 -7.34 -20.66 27.70
CA ASP A 686 -7.24 -22.05 28.16
C ASP A 686 -8.60 -22.78 28.07
N ARG A 687 -9.71 -22.08 28.30
CA ARG A 687 -11.07 -22.63 28.08
C ARG A 687 -11.28 -22.99 26.62
N GLU A 688 -10.80 -22.16 25.70
CA GLU A 688 -10.85 -22.41 24.26
C GLU A 688 -9.93 -23.58 23.86
N ALA A 689 -8.71 -23.64 24.40
CA ALA A 689 -7.78 -24.76 24.22
C ALA A 689 -8.36 -26.09 24.70
N LEU A 690 -9.06 -26.09 25.84
CA LEU A 690 -9.76 -27.26 26.37
C LEU A 690 -10.90 -27.71 25.45
N ALA A 691 -11.71 -26.78 24.94
CA ALA A 691 -12.79 -27.09 23.99
C ALA A 691 -12.23 -27.71 22.69
N LEU A 692 -11.09 -27.20 22.21
CA LEU A 692 -10.39 -27.76 21.05
C LEU A 692 -9.89 -29.19 21.32
N GLY A 693 -9.26 -29.43 22.47
CA GLY A 693 -8.76 -30.74 22.88
C GLY A 693 -9.88 -31.78 23.05
N GLN A 694 -11.01 -31.38 23.65
CA GLN A 694 -12.20 -32.23 23.76
C GLN A 694 -12.70 -32.72 22.39
N ARG A 695 -12.75 -31.81 21.41
CA ARG A 695 -13.15 -32.16 20.04
C ARG A 695 -12.18 -33.17 19.41
N MET A 696 -10.88 -33.05 19.66
CA MET A 696 -9.89 -34.03 19.16
C MET A 696 -10.09 -35.41 19.79
N ALA A 697 -10.51 -35.50 21.06
CA ALA A 697 -10.71 -36.77 21.77
C ALA A 697 -11.87 -37.62 21.23
N GLU A 698 -12.80 -37.03 20.46
CA GLU A 698 -13.87 -37.76 19.78
C GLU A 698 -13.31 -38.74 18.73
N LYS A 699 -12.14 -38.46 18.14
CA LYS A 699 -11.49 -39.36 17.18
C LYS A 699 -10.90 -40.57 17.90
N GLN A 700 -11.18 -41.78 17.38
CA GLN A 700 -10.83 -43.05 18.06
C GLN A 700 -9.32 -43.25 18.31
N ASN A 701 -8.45 -42.70 17.44
CA ASN A 701 -7.00 -42.89 17.51
C ASN A 701 -6.26 -41.85 18.38
N ILE A 702 -6.98 -40.95 19.06
CA ILE A 702 -6.39 -39.89 19.88
C ILE A 702 -6.59 -40.21 21.36
N SER A 703 -5.51 -40.06 22.14
CA SER A 703 -5.53 -40.07 23.61
C SER A 703 -5.24 -38.66 24.12
N LEU A 704 -6.18 -38.10 24.89
CA LEU A 704 -6.12 -36.75 25.42
C LEU A 704 -5.72 -36.78 26.90
N THR A 705 -4.71 -36.01 27.30
CA THR A 705 -4.40 -35.75 28.71
C THR A 705 -4.65 -34.30 29.05
N ILE A 706 -5.54 -34.04 29.99
CA ILE A 706 -5.82 -32.69 30.51
C ILE A 706 -5.02 -32.51 31.79
N ILE A 707 -4.10 -31.56 31.78
CA ILE A 707 -3.21 -31.25 32.89
C ILE A 707 -3.64 -29.91 33.47
N ARG A 708 -4.29 -29.95 34.63
CA ARG A 708 -4.69 -28.75 35.35
C ARG A 708 -3.63 -28.40 36.39
N LEU A 709 -3.10 -27.19 36.28
CA LEU A 709 -2.14 -26.64 37.23
C LEU A 709 -2.91 -25.81 38.26
N ILE A 710 -2.77 -26.16 39.54
CA ILE A 710 -3.46 -25.49 40.64
C ILE A 710 -2.40 -24.89 41.56
N GLN A 711 -2.60 -23.64 41.94
CA GLN A 711 -1.74 -22.97 42.91
C GLN A 711 -1.91 -23.58 44.31
N GLU A 712 -0.81 -23.84 45.00
CA GLU A 712 -0.81 -24.16 46.43
C GLU A 712 -1.19 -22.89 47.21
N ASN A 713 -2.41 -22.84 47.77
CA ASN A 713 -2.79 -21.76 48.67
C ASN A 713 -1.88 -21.83 49.91
N PRO A 714 -1.09 -20.79 50.22
CA PRO A 714 -0.30 -20.78 51.44
C PRO A 714 -1.27 -20.85 52.62
N THR A 715 -1.20 -21.95 53.36
CA THR A 715 -2.01 -22.19 54.54
C THR A 715 -1.67 -21.15 55.61
N GLY A 716 -2.64 -20.27 55.89
CA GLY A 716 -2.69 -19.48 57.13
C GLY A 716 -1.97 -18.13 57.09
N ASN A 717 -2.68 -17.10 56.62
CA ASN A 717 -3.03 -15.95 57.46
C ASN A 717 -4.01 -15.04 56.73
N TYR A 718 -5.18 -14.88 57.34
CA TYR A 718 -6.12 -13.81 57.01
C TYR A 718 -5.43 -12.45 57.15
N THR A 719 -5.16 -11.80 56.03
CA THR A 719 -5.24 -10.33 55.98
C THR A 719 -6.13 -9.95 54.81
N ASN A 720 -7.39 -9.68 55.15
CA ASN A 720 -8.31 -8.91 54.31
C ASN A 720 -7.63 -7.60 53.92
N ASN A 721 -7.15 -7.48 52.68
CA ASN A 721 -6.96 -6.17 52.07
C ASN A 721 -7.98 -6.03 50.93
N ASN A 722 -8.99 -5.23 51.24
CA ASN A 722 -10.11 -4.85 50.40
C ASN A 722 -9.65 -3.97 49.23
N ASN A 723 -9.23 -4.58 48.12
CA ASN A 723 -9.22 -3.93 46.81
C ASN A 723 -10.42 -4.47 46.01
N THR A 724 -11.58 -3.89 46.27
CA THR A 724 -12.93 -4.39 45.92
C THR A 724 -13.38 -4.08 44.48
N SER A 725 -12.53 -4.32 43.48
CA SER A 725 -13.01 -4.29 42.08
C SER A 725 -12.38 -5.33 41.15
N SER A 726 -11.22 -5.89 41.48
CA SER A 726 -10.62 -7.00 40.72
C SER A 726 -11.08 -8.38 41.21
N SER A 727 -11.39 -8.52 42.51
CA SER A 727 -11.76 -9.81 43.12
C SER A 727 -13.02 -10.42 42.53
N ASP A 728 -14.01 -9.61 42.16
CA ASP A 728 -15.29 -10.11 41.65
C ASP A 728 -15.16 -10.70 40.23
N TYR A 729 -14.35 -10.06 39.37
CA TYR A 729 -14.05 -10.57 38.03
C TYR A 729 -13.25 -11.87 38.08
N ASP A 730 -12.21 -11.93 38.92
CA ASP A 730 -11.39 -13.13 39.09
C ASP A 730 -12.21 -14.31 39.66
N THR A 731 -13.15 -14.03 40.56
CA THR A 731 -14.05 -15.06 41.11
C THR A 731 -15.00 -15.60 40.04
N ILE A 732 -15.56 -14.73 39.19
CA ILE A 732 -16.43 -15.13 38.07
C ILE A 732 -15.64 -15.96 37.05
N GLU A 733 -14.43 -15.52 36.67
CA GLU A 733 -13.53 -16.28 35.80
C GLU A 733 -13.22 -17.68 36.35
N GLN A 734 -12.88 -17.77 37.64
CA GLN A 734 -12.63 -19.06 38.30
C GLN A 734 -13.87 -19.95 38.36
N MET A 735 -15.07 -19.38 38.53
CA MET A 735 -16.33 -20.14 38.46
C MET A 735 -16.54 -20.71 37.05
N MET A 736 -16.34 -19.90 36.01
CA MET A 736 -16.43 -20.34 34.61
C MET A 736 -15.39 -21.42 34.27
N ASP A 737 -14.16 -21.29 34.76
CA ASP A 737 -13.09 -22.28 34.58
C ASP A 737 -13.44 -23.61 35.25
N ASN A 738 -13.93 -23.57 36.49
CA ASN A 738 -14.37 -24.76 37.21
C ASN A 738 -15.58 -25.43 36.55
N GLU A 739 -16.52 -24.65 36.03
CA GLU A 739 -17.67 -25.16 35.28
C GLU A 739 -17.23 -25.87 34.00
N MET A 740 -16.33 -25.25 33.22
CA MET A 740 -15.80 -25.84 31.98
C MET A 740 -15.03 -27.14 32.24
N VAL A 741 -14.14 -27.16 33.22
CA VAL A 741 -13.40 -28.38 33.61
C VAL A 741 -14.34 -29.44 34.19
N GLY A 742 -15.35 -29.04 34.97
CA GLY A 742 -16.36 -29.94 35.53
C GLY A 742 -17.22 -30.60 34.44
N LYS A 743 -17.65 -29.82 33.45
CA LYS A 743 -18.36 -30.30 32.26
C LYS A 743 -17.49 -31.25 31.46
N ALA A 744 -16.24 -30.86 31.20
CA ALA A 744 -15.24 -31.70 30.55
C ALA A 744 -15.14 -33.08 31.22
N ARG A 745 -14.96 -33.09 32.54
CA ARG A 745 -14.84 -34.31 33.32
C ARG A 745 -16.08 -35.19 33.25
N SER A 746 -17.27 -34.57 33.21
CA SER A 746 -18.55 -35.27 33.12
C SER A 746 -18.76 -35.89 31.73
N ASP A 747 -18.49 -35.13 30.67
CA ASP A 747 -18.63 -35.58 29.27
C ASP A 747 -17.64 -36.71 28.94
N MET A 748 -16.48 -36.72 29.62
CA MET A 748 -15.42 -37.72 29.41
C MET A 748 -15.46 -38.86 30.43
N ALA A 749 -16.44 -38.87 31.35
CA ALA A 749 -16.61 -39.93 32.34
C ALA A 749 -16.95 -41.26 31.65
N GLY A 750 -15.96 -42.14 31.52
CA GLY A 750 -16.08 -43.46 30.89
C GLY A 750 -15.21 -43.67 29.64
N ASN A 751 -14.55 -42.61 29.12
CA ASN A 751 -13.62 -42.74 28.01
C ASN A 751 -12.19 -43.01 28.52
N TYR A 752 -11.71 -44.26 28.42
CA TYR A 752 -10.38 -44.67 28.88
C TYR A 752 -9.21 -43.96 28.15
N ARG A 753 -9.49 -43.27 27.05
CA ARG A 753 -8.49 -42.54 26.24
C ARG A 753 -8.25 -41.12 26.75
N VAL A 754 -9.11 -40.62 27.64
CA VAL A 754 -8.97 -39.31 28.27
C VAL A 754 -8.42 -39.50 29.68
N LYS A 755 -7.28 -38.87 29.97
CA LYS A 755 -6.68 -38.82 31.30
C LYS A 755 -6.76 -37.41 31.85
N TYR A 756 -7.16 -37.29 33.11
CA TYR A 756 -7.19 -36.01 33.83
C TYR A 756 -6.14 -36.04 34.94
N VAL A 757 -5.26 -35.04 34.98
CA VAL A 757 -4.15 -34.94 35.94
C VAL A 757 -4.16 -33.55 36.57
N GLU A 758 -4.24 -33.49 37.88
CA GLU A 758 -4.05 -32.25 38.64
C GLU A 758 -2.64 -32.21 39.23
N LYS A 759 -1.97 -31.07 39.10
CA LYS A 759 -0.65 -30.82 39.70
C LYS A 759 -0.71 -29.55 40.52
N ILE A 760 -0.34 -29.67 41.80
CA ILE A 760 -0.26 -28.56 42.73
C ILE A 760 1.15 -27.96 42.62
N ILE A 761 1.24 -26.65 42.38
CA ILE A 761 2.49 -25.92 42.16
C ILE A 761 2.58 -24.74 43.13
N ARG A 762 3.80 -24.47 43.62
CA ARG A 762 4.12 -23.34 44.50
C ARG A 762 4.45 -22.07 43.74
N ASP A 763 5.39 -22.16 42.81
CA ASP A 763 5.97 -21.03 42.07
C ASP A 763 6.16 -21.39 40.58
N GLY A 764 6.41 -20.38 39.73
CA GLY A 764 6.67 -20.56 38.30
C GLY A 764 7.83 -21.51 37.95
N THR A 765 8.82 -21.68 38.84
CA THR A 765 9.88 -22.69 38.67
C THR A 765 9.33 -24.13 38.73
N GLY A 766 8.30 -24.36 39.56
CA GLY A 766 7.59 -25.63 39.61
C GLY A 766 6.76 -25.87 38.34
N THR A 767 6.15 -24.82 37.78
CA THR A 767 5.47 -24.86 36.47
C THR A 767 6.44 -25.30 35.37
N ALA A 768 7.61 -24.68 35.28
CA ALA A 768 8.63 -25.05 34.30
C ALA A 768 9.13 -26.49 34.47
N ALA A 769 9.30 -26.95 35.72
CA ALA A 769 9.75 -28.31 36.00
C ALA A 769 8.73 -29.37 35.56
N VAL A 770 7.43 -29.14 35.82
CA VAL A 770 6.35 -30.02 35.38
C VAL A 770 6.30 -30.08 33.85
N MET A 771 6.36 -28.93 33.20
CA MET A 771 6.28 -28.85 31.74
C MET A 771 7.47 -29.54 31.07
N ARG A 772 8.71 -29.33 31.54
CA ARG A 772 9.89 -30.02 31.03
C ARG A 772 9.84 -31.54 31.22
N SER A 773 9.26 -32.00 32.34
CA SER A 773 9.15 -33.45 32.58
C SER A 773 8.17 -34.17 31.65
N MET A 774 7.26 -33.42 31.03
CA MET A 774 6.15 -33.97 30.24
C MET A 774 6.30 -33.69 28.73
N GLU A 775 7.27 -32.87 28.32
CA GLU A 775 7.45 -32.43 26.93
C GLU A 775 7.70 -33.59 25.95
N ASP A 776 8.41 -34.63 26.37
CA ASP A 776 8.75 -35.80 25.54
C ASP A 776 7.65 -36.89 25.50
N GLU A 777 6.61 -36.78 26.34
CA GLU A 777 5.55 -37.80 26.42
C GLU A 777 4.44 -37.62 25.38
N TYR A 778 4.32 -36.42 24.81
CA TYR A 778 3.21 -35.98 23.98
C TYR A 778 3.67 -35.52 22.59
N GLU A 779 2.86 -35.83 21.58
CA GLU A 779 3.14 -35.46 20.18
C GLU A 779 2.57 -34.08 19.85
N LEU A 780 1.45 -33.71 20.47
CA LEU A 780 0.81 -32.39 20.37
C LEU A 780 0.55 -31.81 21.76
N ILE A 781 1.01 -30.59 21.99
CA ILE A 781 0.80 -29.84 23.22
C ILE A 781 -0.07 -28.61 22.90
N ILE A 782 -1.20 -28.45 23.59
CA ILE A 782 -2.12 -27.33 23.42
C ILE A 782 -2.10 -26.47 24.68
N VAL A 783 -1.94 -25.15 24.50
CA VAL A 783 -1.86 -24.17 25.57
C VAL A 783 -2.64 -22.92 25.17
N GLY A 784 -3.31 -22.24 26.11
CA GLY A 784 -3.80 -20.88 25.89
C GLY A 784 -2.66 -19.87 25.77
N ARG A 785 -2.91 -18.73 25.12
CA ARG A 785 -1.91 -17.67 24.96
C ARG A 785 -1.84 -16.73 26.16
N ARG A 786 -2.99 -16.23 26.62
CA ARG A 786 -3.10 -15.21 27.65
C ARG A 786 -3.40 -15.86 28.99
N HIS A 787 -2.55 -15.53 29.96
CA HIS A 787 -2.71 -15.92 31.35
C HIS A 787 -2.47 -14.68 32.23
N ASP A 788 -2.98 -14.72 33.46
CA ASP A 788 -2.75 -13.64 34.41
C ASP A 788 -1.26 -13.58 34.79
N THR A 789 -0.59 -12.52 34.32
CA THR A 789 0.83 -12.24 34.59
C THR A 789 1.12 -11.99 36.08
N GLN A 790 0.12 -11.63 36.88
CA GLN A 790 0.27 -11.45 38.33
C GLN A 790 0.11 -12.77 39.11
N SER A 791 -0.27 -13.86 38.43
CA SER A 791 -0.41 -15.15 39.08
C SER A 791 0.97 -15.69 39.53
N PRO A 792 1.08 -16.24 40.74
CA PRO A 792 2.33 -16.82 41.26
C PRO A 792 2.78 -18.07 40.47
N LEU A 793 1.88 -18.65 39.66
CA LEU A 793 2.17 -19.75 38.74
C LEU A 793 3.06 -19.33 37.56
N LEU A 794 3.10 -18.04 37.23
CA LEU A 794 3.86 -17.48 36.10
C LEU A 794 4.91 -16.45 36.53
N LEU A 795 4.99 -16.16 37.83
CA LEU A 795 5.97 -15.24 38.40
C LEU A 795 7.40 -15.74 38.12
N GLY A 796 8.19 -14.90 37.46
CA GLY A 796 9.55 -15.21 37.01
C GLY A 796 9.64 -15.91 35.65
N LEU A 797 8.53 -16.45 35.10
CA LEU A 797 8.45 -16.93 33.72
C LEU A 797 8.11 -15.79 32.74
N SER A 798 7.40 -14.77 33.21
CA SER A 798 7.12 -13.55 32.44
C SER A 798 8.37 -12.78 31.99
N ASP A 799 9.47 -12.88 32.75
CA ASP A 799 10.73 -12.19 32.45
C ASP A 799 11.53 -12.89 31.34
N TRP A 800 11.17 -14.13 31.00
CA TRP A 800 11.80 -14.93 29.95
C TRP A 800 11.11 -14.77 28.59
N VAL A 801 10.03 -13.98 28.53
CA VAL A 801 9.32 -13.66 27.29
C VAL A 801 10.24 -12.83 26.40
N GLU A 802 10.56 -13.33 25.21
CA GLU A 802 11.28 -12.55 24.19
C GLU A 802 10.43 -11.32 23.80
N GLU A 803 11.01 -10.35 23.08
CA GLU A 803 10.30 -9.15 22.56
C GLU A 803 9.10 -9.44 21.62
N SER A 804 8.65 -10.70 21.48
CA SER A 804 7.49 -11.13 20.69
C SER A 804 6.45 -11.79 21.58
N GLU A 805 5.35 -11.10 21.89
CA GLU A 805 4.21 -11.65 22.65
C GLU A 805 3.36 -12.68 21.87
N GLU A 806 3.90 -13.31 20.82
CA GLU A 806 3.09 -14.15 19.92
C GLU A 806 2.55 -15.42 20.58
N LEU A 807 3.39 -16.10 21.38
CA LEU A 807 3.05 -17.39 22.00
C LEU A 807 2.64 -17.25 23.47
N GLY A 808 2.88 -16.09 24.09
CA GLY A 808 2.71 -15.89 25.53
C GLY A 808 3.78 -16.61 26.36
N SER A 809 3.78 -16.39 27.67
CA SER A 809 4.83 -16.89 28.58
C SER A 809 4.95 -18.42 28.59
N VAL A 810 3.83 -19.13 28.59
CA VAL A 810 3.82 -20.60 28.58
C VAL A 810 4.21 -21.15 27.21
N GLY A 811 3.70 -20.56 26.13
CA GLY A 811 4.00 -20.98 24.77
C GLY A 811 5.46 -20.74 24.39
N ASP A 812 6.05 -19.62 24.78
CA ASP A 812 7.47 -19.32 24.55
C ASP A 812 8.39 -20.28 25.30
N MET A 813 8.03 -20.63 26.54
CA MET A 813 8.79 -21.61 27.32
C MET A 813 8.79 -22.99 26.64
N PHE A 814 7.63 -23.40 26.09
CA PHE A 814 7.56 -24.58 25.25
C PHE A 814 8.20 -24.39 23.90
N ALA A 815 8.39 -23.20 23.33
CA ALA A 815 9.03 -23.04 22.02
C ALA A 815 10.57 -22.96 22.10
N LEU A 816 11.10 -22.40 23.19
CA LEU A 816 12.53 -22.17 23.44
C LEU A 816 13.25 -23.30 24.20
N GLY A 817 12.54 -24.34 24.65
CA GLY A 817 13.16 -25.48 25.31
C GLY A 817 14.30 -26.10 24.48
N ASP A 818 15.48 -26.27 25.09
CA ASP A 818 16.70 -26.87 24.50
C ASP A 818 16.56 -28.37 24.16
N SER A 819 15.39 -28.98 24.42
CA SER A 819 15.14 -30.40 24.16
C SER A 819 15.00 -30.66 22.66
N GLU A 820 15.66 -31.71 22.14
CA GLU A 820 15.44 -32.23 20.77
C GLU A 820 14.09 -32.95 20.64
N SER A 821 13.03 -32.38 21.23
CA SER A 821 11.69 -32.95 21.24
C SER A 821 10.98 -32.71 19.90
N ASN A 822 10.35 -33.75 19.36
CA ASN A 822 9.63 -33.72 18.08
C ASN A 822 8.15 -33.30 18.23
N SER A 823 7.80 -32.56 19.29
CA SER A 823 6.42 -32.19 19.58
C SER A 823 5.95 -30.98 18.77
N THR A 824 4.70 -31.00 18.30
CA THR A 824 4.03 -29.80 17.78
C THR A 824 3.37 -29.05 18.93
N ILE A 825 3.56 -27.74 19.01
CA ILE A 825 2.93 -26.89 20.02
C ILE A 825 1.88 -26.03 19.35
N LEU A 826 0.70 -26.00 19.96
CA LEU A 826 -0.44 -25.25 19.51
C LEU A 826 -0.82 -24.22 20.57
N VAL A 827 -0.59 -22.95 20.29
CA VAL A 827 -0.99 -21.85 21.17
C VAL A 827 -2.32 -21.30 20.69
N VAL A 828 -3.35 -21.32 21.54
CA VAL A 828 -4.72 -20.93 21.20
C VAL A 828 -5.07 -19.61 21.86
N GLN A 829 -5.75 -18.74 21.11
CA GLN A 829 -6.36 -17.51 21.58
C GLN A 829 -7.85 -17.53 21.22
N GLN A 830 -8.71 -17.16 22.16
CA GLN A 830 -10.16 -17.22 21.99
C GLN A 830 -10.71 -16.13 21.04
N HIS A 831 -10.43 -14.86 21.29
CA HIS A 831 -10.71 -13.77 20.36
C HIS A 831 -9.83 -12.55 20.70
N ALA A 832 -9.84 -11.51 19.86
CA ALA A 832 -9.27 -10.21 20.20
C ALA A 832 -10.20 -9.45 21.18
N ASP A 833 -9.62 -8.70 22.12
CA ASP A 833 -10.40 -7.87 23.08
C ASP A 833 -11.08 -6.68 22.41
#